data_AF-A0A6L8KUS6-F1
#
_entry.id   AF-A0A6L8KUS6-F1
#
_cell.length_a   1.000
_cell.length_b   1.000
_cell.length_c   1.000
_cell.angle_alpha   90.00
_cell.angle_beta   90.00
_cell.angle_gamma   90.00
#
_symmetry.space_group_name_H-M   'P 1'
#
loop_
_entity.id
_entity.type
_entity.pdbx_description
1 polymer ?
#
loop_
_entity_poly.entity_id
_entity_poly.type
_entity_poly.pdbx_seq_one_letter_code
_entity_poly.pdbx_strand_id
1 'polypeptide(L)'
;MTTPVLLSVTASSSTTITLHFDRAIKAGTGNIVISDGNSQSYMGAGGLSSRIIGATDTRTLVHNDTQISYSGQDVTIQLSAALKAGLHYSVTMQSAALLDNSTNDASSSISSTRLFGFTASGSSAPATPAAVIGASIHFTDTGTSSADYITSAQEQTLTGTYTGTLGVNEFIQVSLDNGASWHQATANADTHAWNYIGVIDTGNLTGSTFSGFNGTLLARVSNSAGGNSGTASHSYTYSHHPIEANVSSTMTFSSDTGGSSTDLITQTAAQTVSGTYSGKIENDQTLQISLDGGASWVNVAADNHSWQANVTLTAGSHTILARVSDIAGNTSSTTSVDYKLLTSTVALAGHALALATGSDTGISSSDGITNNPQKVTLNVDGLHGFHAGDTIEIIDTSHSSAVVGSYVIQAADLYYGDDYFTINQYIPTARNTVDITLSGLSDGSHGLAARIVDVAGNTGSTSSSAAITVDTQGFPNDTLSGNHFIETQTSVTGTLTTASAITDQVVQVTMNHGVSWQAATLTQTDATHAGWSLATDLSTAQEYGVRISDTAGNVTSTAYYLSARETTYNHQEYTGITLYAGGGIDNITVGANAWVNGGGGYGDTINTGDNSTVIVGNDSYVTTGNGANTVSTGFGAHVTTGTGNDVIYCSTIDGVVIRGGLGSDKLTANTQFMGTMGGANLDVQGIEELHFGFQGANSLTILTGSAVRTFSDSGTLTISADATGSTIHLNGSLWSSGGTQNGYQQYHTVGNEILLIGANITIDTSLTSA
;
A
#
# COMPACT_ATOMS: atom_id res chain seq x y z
N MET A 1 -86.28 -47.86 -9.59
CA MET A 1 -87.41 -47.20 -8.89
C MET A 1 -87.00 -45.75 -8.66
N THR A 2 -87.93 -44.81 -8.81
CA THR A 2 -87.63 -43.37 -8.78
C THR A 2 -87.51 -42.90 -7.33
N THR A 3 -86.42 -42.20 -7.00
CA THR A 3 -86.20 -41.62 -5.68
C THR A 3 -87.28 -40.58 -5.37
N PRO A 4 -87.65 -40.35 -4.09
CA PRO A 4 -88.61 -39.31 -3.72
C PRO A 4 -88.19 -37.94 -4.27
N VAL A 5 -89.13 -37.23 -4.87
CA VAL A 5 -88.88 -35.92 -5.49
C VAL A 5 -89.55 -34.84 -4.66
N LEU A 6 -88.76 -33.84 -4.25
CA LEU A 6 -89.29 -32.63 -3.65
C LEU A 6 -90.04 -31.84 -4.72
N LEU A 7 -91.33 -31.59 -4.51
CA LEU A 7 -92.18 -30.87 -5.45
C LEU A 7 -92.21 -29.38 -5.16
N SER A 8 -92.30 -29.00 -3.89
CA SER A 8 -92.34 -27.60 -3.49
C SER A 8 -91.94 -27.42 -2.03
N VAL A 9 -91.60 -26.18 -1.69
CA VAL A 9 -91.34 -25.77 -0.31
C VAL A 9 -92.29 -24.62 0.01
N THR A 10 -93.01 -24.74 1.12
CA THR A 10 -93.83 -23.65 1.65
C THR A 10 -93.27 -23.21 3.00
N ALA A 11 -93.21 -21.91 3.23
CA ALA A 11 -92.96 -21.36 4.56
C ALA A 11 -94.23 -20.65 5.01
N SER A 12 -94.90 -21.21 6.01
CA SER A 12 -96.16 -20.67 6.55
C SER A 12 -95.92 -19.62 7.63
N SER A 13 -94.72 -19.60 8.20
CA SER A 13 -94.24 -18.56 9.11
C SER A 13 -92.72 -18.45 9.00
N SER A 14 -92.10 -17.51 9.73
CA SER A 14 -90.63 -17.46 9.85
C SER A 14 -90.04 -18.63 10.64
N THR A 15 -90.84 -19.46 11.33
CA THR A 15 -90.36 -20.62 12.08
C THR A 15 -90.86 -21.96 11.53
N THR A 16 -91.79 -21.97 10.57
CA THR A 16 -92.44 -23.19 10.08
C THR A 16 -92.25 -23.33 8.58
N ILE A 17 -91.57 -24.39 8.17
CA ILE A 17 -91.31 -24.72 6.77
C ILE A 17 -91.84 -26.11 6.50
N THR A 18 -92.59 -26.28 5.43
CA THR A 18 -93.12 -27.57 5.00
C THR A 18 -92.55 -27.91 3.62
N LEU A 19 -91.91 -29.07 3.54
CA LEU A 19 -91.38 -29.65 2.31
C LEU A 19 -92.39 -30.66 1.78
N HIS A 20 -92.89 -30.43 0.58
CA HIS A 20 -93.92 -31.28 -0.04
C HIS A 20 -93.29 -32.20 -1.08
N PHE A 21 -93.42 -33.51 -0.88
CA PHE A 21 -92.88 -34.52 -1.79
C PHE A 21 -93.97 -35.20 -2.61
N ASP A 22 -93.55 -35.91 -3.66
CA ASP A 22 -94.44 -36.66 -4.56
C ASP A 22 -95.05 -37.94 -3.96
N ARG A 23 -94.61 -38.34 -2.76
CA ARG A 23 -95.01 -39.59 -2.08
C ARG A 23 -94.72 -39.50 -0.58
N ALA A 24 -95.10 -40.54 0.17
CA ALA A 24 -94.89 -40.56 1.62
C ALA A 24 -93.42 -40.76 2.02
N ILE A 25 -92.94 -39.98 2.99
CA ILE A 25 -91.52 -39.86 3.35
C ILE A 25 -91.29 -40.20 4.82
N LYS A 26 -90.09 -40.69 5.15
CA LYS A 26 -89.58 -40.81 6.53
C LYS A 26 -88.13 -40.35 6.64
N ALA A 27 -87.65 -40.22 7.87
CA ALA A 27 -86.27 -39.85 8.16
C ALA A 27 -85.25 -40.77 7.48
N GLY A 28 -84.24 -40.16 6.83
CA GLY A 28 -83.05 -40.84 6.31
C GLY A 28 -81.85 -40.69 7.22
N THR A 29 -80.67 -40.48 6.63
CA THR A 29 -79.39 -40.31 7.34
C THR A 29 -78.63 -39.04 6.98
N GLY A 30 -78.97 -38.38 5.87
CA GLY A 30 -78.35 -37.11 5.44
C GLY A 30 -78.95 -35.87 6.09
N ASN A 31 -78.24 -34.75 6.01
CA ASN A 31 -78.69 -33.46 6.56
C ASN A 31 -79.60 -32.69 5.61
N ILE A 32 -80.51 -31.91 6.19
CA ILE A 32 -81.29 -30.87 5.51
C ILE A 32 -80.73 -29.51 5.92
N VAL A 33 -80.40 -28.67 4.94
CA VAL A 33 -79.82 -27.35 5.17
C VAL A 33 -80.73 -26.27 4.58
N ILE A 34 -81.14 -25.32 5.41
CA ILE A 34 -81.90 -24.12 5.03
C ILE A 34 -80.98 -22.92 5.11
N SER A 35 -80.81 -22.17 4.02
CA SER A 35 -79.86 -21.05 3.97
C SER A 35 -80.28 -19.93 3.01
N ASP A 36 -79.93 -18.69 3.35
CA ASP A 36 -80.06 -17.51 2.49
C ASP A 36 -78.86 -17.30 1.53
N GLY A 37 -77.86 -18.18 1.59
CA GLY A 37 -76.67 -18.11 0.73
C GLY A 37 -76.86 -18.71 -0.66
N ASN A 38 -75.86 -18.49 -1.51
CA ASN A 38 -75.82 -19.02 -2.87
C ASN A 38 -74.98 -20.30 -2.97
N SER A 39 -75.41 -21.27 -3.78
CA SER A 39 -74.60 -22.44 -4.11
C SER A 39 -73.48 -22.04 -5.09
N GLN A 40 -72.23 -22.26 -4.69
CA GLN A 40 -71.06 -22.11 -5.55
C GLN A 40 -70.47 -23.49 -5.83
N SER A 41 -70.32 -23.82 -7.11
CA SER A 41 -69.47 -24.93 -7.53
C SER A 41 -68.00 -24.53 -7.43
N TYR A 42 -67.19 -25.35 -6.78
CA TYR A 42 -65.74 -25.17 -6.68
C TYR A 42 -65.02 -26.49 -6.93
N MET A 43 -63.75 -26.41 -7.34
CA MET A 43 -62.89 -27.58 -7.49
C MET A 43 -62.12 -27.81 -6.19
N GLY A 44 -62.41 -28.91 -5.49
CA GLY A 44 -61.63 -29.37 -4.34
C GLY A 44 -60.64 -30.46 -4.72
N ALA A 45 -59.80 -30.87 -3.76
CA ALA A 45 -58.81 -31.95 -3.95
C ALA A 45 -59.41 -33.30 -4.39
N GLY A 46 -60.72 -33.49 -4.25
CA GLY A 46 -61.47 -34.67 -4.69
C GLY A 46 -62.41 -34.47 -5.88
N GLY A 47 -62.36 -33.33 -6.58
CA GLY A 47 -63.22 -33.03 -7.74
C GLY A 47 -64.21 -31.88 -7.53
N LEU A 48 -65.18 -31.74 -8.44
CA LEU A 48 -66.19 -30.69 -8.41
C LEU A 48 -67.12 -30.87 -7.19
N SER A 49 -67.13 -29.89 -6.28
CA SER A 49 -67.93 -29.86 -5.07
C SER A 49 -68.81 -28.60 -5.03
N SER A 50 -69.85 -28.59 -4.20
CA SER A 50 -70.71 -27.42 -3.99
C SER A 50 -70.66 -26.96 -2.54
N ARG A 51 -70.48 -25.66 -2.31
CA ARG A 51 -70.59 -25.03 -0.98
C ARG A 51 -71.58 -23.88 -1.01
N ILE A 52 -72.07 -23.48 0.15
CA ILE A 52 -72.91 -22.28 0.31
C ILE A 52 -71.99 -21.09 0.60
N ILE A 53 -72.14 -20.00 -0.15
CA ILE A 53 -71.38 -18.75 0.04
C ILE A 53 -72.31 -17.56 0.30
N GLY A 54 -71.82 -16.57 1.05
CA GLY A 54 -72.53 -15.31 1.30
C GLY A 54 -73.81 -15.45 2.12
N ALA A 55 -74.01 -16.56 2.84
CA ALA A 55 -75.13 -16.76 3.73
C ALA A 55 -74.99 -15.87 4.98
N THR A 56 -76.06 -15.17 5.35
CA THR A 56 -76.14 -14.48 6.64
C THR A 56 -76.90 -15.30 7.69
N ASP A 57 -77.61 -16.35 7.27
CA ASP A 57 -78.43 -17.19 8.12
C ASP A 57 -78.55 -18.61 7.58
N THR A 58 -78.00 -19.60 8.30
CA THR A 58 -78.02 -21.01 7.92
C THR A 58 -78.49 -21.90 9.06
N ARG A 59 -79.30 -22.90 8.74
CA ARG A 59 -79.79 -23.94 9.66
C ARG A 59 -79.47 -25.30 9.07
N THR A 60 -78.69 -26.12 9.78
CA THR A 60 -78.40 -27.50 9.40
C THR A 60 -79.10 -28.42 10.38
N LEU A 61 -80.02 -29.22 9.87
CA LEU A 61 -80.83 -30.15 10.65
C LEU A 61 -80.41 -31.58 10.29
N VAL A 62 -80.09 -32.37 11.31
CA VAL A 62 -79.78 -33.79 11.17
C VAL A 62 -81.07 -34.61 11.13
N HIS A 63 -81.00 -35.82 10.58
CA HIS A 63 -82.18 -36.64 10.27
C HIS A 63 -83.12 -36.98 11.44
N ASN A 64 -82.65 -36.87 12.69
CA ASN A 64 -83.40 -37.13 13.92
C ASN A 64 -83.65 -35.87 14.78
N ASP A 65 -83.49 -34.67 14.21
CA ASP A 65 -83.72 -33.41 14.92
C ASP A 65 -85.20 -33.30 15.37
N THR A 66 -85.42 -32.89 16.63
CA THR A 66 -86.76 -32.75 17.22
C THR A 66 -87.59 -31.65 16.57
N GLN A 67 -86.95 -30.78 15.78
CA GLN A 67 -87.60 -29.75 14.97
C GLN A 67 -88.27 -30.33 13.70
N ILE A 68 -87.98 -31.59 13.33
CA ILE A 68 -88.52 -32.21 12.12
C ILE A 68 -89.64 -33.18 12.47
N SER A 69 -90.76 -33.05 11.77
CA SER A 69 -91.89 -33.98 11.84
C SER A 69 -92.27 -34.49 10.45
N TYR A 70 -92.60 -35.77 10.37
CA TYR A 70 -92.92 -36.46 9.12
C TYR A 70 -94.40 -36.84 9.13
N SER A 71 -95.16 -36.37 8.14
CA SER A 71 -96.60 -36.65 8.03
C SER A 71 -96.97 -36.91 6.58
N GLY A 72 -97.13 -38.20 6.23
CA GLY A 72 -97.43 -38.60 4.86
C GLY A 72 -96.37 -38.09 3.90
N GLN A 73 -96.78 -37.23 2.96
CA GLN A 73 -95.90 -36.67 1.90
C GLN A 73 -95.16 -35.39 2.32
N ASP A 74 -95.43 -34.91 3.53
CA ASP A 74 -94.94 -33.63 4.01
C ASP A 74 -93.91 -33.82 5.13
N VAL A 75 -92.81 -33.08 5.02
CA VAL A 75 -91.83 -32.92 6.09
C VAL A 75 -91.99 -31.51 6.63
N THR A 76 -92.50 -31.39 7.87
CA THR A 76 -92.67 -30.09 8.53
C THR A 76 -91.51 -29.85 9.49
N ILE A 77 -90.80 -28.76 9.26
CA ILE A 77 -89.68 -28.27 10.03
C ILE A 77 -90.16 -27.09 10.86
N GLN A 78 -90.22 -27.27 12.17
CA GLN A 78 -90.51 -26.23 13.15
C GLN A 78 -89.20 -25.76 13.78
N LEU A 79 -88.63 -24.70 13.23
CA LEU A 79 -87.39 -24.12 13.70
C LEU A 79 -87.57 -23.54 15.11
N SER A 80 -86.58 -23.82 15.96
CA SER A 80 -86.44 -23.32 17.32
C SER A 80 -86.20 -21.80 17.38
N ALA A 81 -85.74 -21.22 16.27
CA ALA A 81 -85.59 -19.78 16.08
C ALA A 81 -86.08 -19.37 14.69
N ALA A 82 -86.72 -18.21 14.60
CA ALA A 82 -87.21 -17.66 13.34
C ALA A 82 -86.08 -17.43 12.33
N LEU A 83 -86.34 -17.75 11.06
CA LEU A 83 -85.59 -17.26 9.92
C LEU A 83 -85.71 -15.74 9.83
N LYS A 84 -84.66 -15.08 9.35
CA LYS A 84 -84.67 -13.64 9.11
C LYS A 84 -85.73 -13.31 8.06
N ALA A 85 -86.63 -12.41 8.41
CA ALA A 85 -87.75 -12.04 7.55
C ALA A 85 -87.28 -11.42 6.21
N GLY A 86 -88.01 -11.70 5.13
CA GLY A 86 -87.79 -11.05 3.83
C GLY A 86 -86.57 -11.53 3.04
N LEU A 87 -85.74 -12.42 3.59
CA LEU A 87 -84.65 -13.05 2.85
C LEU A 87 -85.13 -14.26 2.04
N HIS A 88 -84.46 -14.49 0.91
CA HIS A 88 -84.69 -15.65 0.08
C HIS A 88 -83.88 -16.81 0.62
N TYR A 89 -84.57 -17.79 1.22
CA TYR A 89 -83.97 -19.03 1.67
C TYR A 89 -84.10 -20.09 0.60
N SER A 90 -83.25 -21.09 0.71
CA SER A 90 -83.28 -22.29 -0.09
C SER A 90 -83.06 -23.51 0.76
N VAL A 91 -83.62 -24.64 0.32
CA VAL A 91 -83.43 -25.93 0.97
C VAL A 91 -82.48 -26.77 0.12
N THR A 92 -81.36 -27.15 0.72
CA THR A 92 -80.45 -28.15 0.17
C THR A 92 -80.47 -29.38 1.05
N MET A 93 -80.22 -30.55 0.45
CA MET A 93 -80.27 -31.83 1.15
C MET A 93 -79.12 -32.71 0.68
N GLN A 94 -78.48 -33.37 1.63
CA GLN A 94 -77.52 -34.43 1.29
C GLN A 94 -78.26 -35.63 0.69
N SER A 95 -77.51 -36.46 -0.05
CA SER A 95 -78.04 -37.75 -0.50
C SER A 95 -78.52 -38.56 0.70
N ALA A 96 -79.67 -39.23 0.55
CA ALA A 96 -80.32 -39.98 1.63
C ALA A 96 -80.74 -39.17 2.87
N ALA A 97 -80.91 -37.86 2.77
CA ALA A 97 -81.54 -37.07 3.84
C ALA A 97 -82.93 -37.60 4.22
N LEU A 98 -83.67 -38.09 3.22
CA LEU A 98 -85.01 -38.62 3.37
C LEU A 98 -85.16 -39.94 2.62
N LEU A 99 -86.04 -40.82 3.11
CA LEU A 99 -86.34 -42.11 2.49
C LEU A 99 -87.82 -42.20 2.13
N ASP A 100 -88.12 -42.92 1.05
CA ASP A 100 -89.48 -43.39 0.77
C ASP A 100 -89.96 -44.24 1.96
N ASN A 101 -91.12 -43.89 2.51
CA ASN A 101 -91.66 -44.58 3.69
C ASN A 101 -91.93 -46.07 3.42
N SER A 102 -92.30 -46.42 2.18
CA SER A 102 -92.70 -47.75 1.73
C SER A 102 -91.57 -48.60 1.16
N THR A 103 -90.60 -48.00 0.45
CA THR A 103 -89.52 -48.75 -0.23
C THR A 103 -88.14 -48.60 0.39
N ASN A 104 -87.92 -47.63 1.30
CA ASN A 104 -86.60 -47.19 1.78
C ASN A 104 -85.67 -46.63 0.70
N ASP A 105 -86.19 -46.27 -0.48
CA ASP A 105 -85.37 -45.61 -1.50
C ASP A 105 -84.98 -44.19 -1.05
N ALA A 106 -83.70 -43.86 -1.17
CA ALA A 106 -83.14 -42.60 -0.69
C ALA A 106 -83.38 -41.43 -1.63
N SER A 107 -83.65 -40.24 -1.09
CA SER A 107 -83.71 -38.99 -1.85
C SER A 107 -82.37 -38.67 -2.51
N SER A 108 -82.42 -38.21 -3.76
CA SER A 108 -81.23 -37.65 -4.42
C SER A 108 -80.76 -36.39 -3.70
N SER A 109 -79.46 -36.07 -3.77
CA SER A 109 -78.97 -34.81 -3.21
C SER A 109 -79.62 -33.61 -3.92
N ILE A 110 -80.06 -32.63 -3.13
CA ILE A 110 -80.50 -31.32 -3.62
C ILE A 110 -79.38 -30.34 -3.30
N SER A 111 -78.57 -29.99 -4.30
CA SER A 111 -77.40 -29.11 -4.14
C SER A 111 -77.61 -27.69 -4.67
N SER A 112 -78.74 -27.43 -5.34
CA SER A 112 -79.05 -26.14 -5.93
C SER A 112 -79.92 -25.31 -5.00
N THR A 113 -79.43 -24.11 -4.65
CA THR A 113 -80.18 -23.13 -3.86
C THR A 113 -81.25 -22.40 -4.68
N ARG A 114 -81.36 -22.64 -5.99
CA ARG A 114 -82.33 -21.97 -6.88
C ARG A 114 -83.61 -22.75 -7.12
N LEU A 115 -83.53 -24.08 -7.11
CA LEU A 115 -84.64 -24.95 -7.52
C LEU A 115 -85.77 -25.01 -6.48
N PHE A 116 -85.42 -24.88 -5.19
CA PHE A 116 -86.36 -25.01 -4.08
C PHE A 116 -86.13 -23.91 -3.04
N GLY A 117 -86.40 -22.67 -3.49
CA GLY A 117 -86.30 -21.48 -2.68
C GLY A 117 -87.66 -20.99 -2.20
N PHE A 118 -87.68 -20.33 -1.05
CA PHE A 118 -88.83 -19.63 -0.50
C PHE A 118 -88.38 -18.35 0.18
N THR A 119 -89.23 -17.34 0.25
CA THR A 119 -88.98 -16.15 1.07
C THR A 119 -89.59 -16.37 2.44
N ALA A 120 -88.83 -16.12 3.52
CA ALA A 120 -89.39 -16.19 4.86
C ALA A 120 -90.50 -15.13 5.02
N SER A 121 -91.71 -15.54 5.42
CA SER A 121 -92.89 -14.66 5.46
C SER A 121 -92.78 -13.62 6.59
N GLY A 122 -92.66 -12.34 6.18
CA GLY A 122 -92.63 -11.11 7.00
C GLY A 122 -92.49 -9.88 6.07
N SER A 123 -93.02 -8.72 6.46
CA SER A 123 -93.10 -7.51 5.61
C SER A 123 -91.75 -6.93 5.18
N SER A 124 -91.63 -6.68 3.87
CA SER A 124 -90.57 -6.01 3.08
C SER A 124 -89.14 -6.58 3.19
N ALA A 125 -88.48 -6.74 2.03
CA ALA A 125 -87.04 -6.99 1.94
C ALA A 125 -86.27 -5.98 2.80
N PRO A 126 -85.13 -6.38 3.42
CA PRO A 126 -84.33 -5.47 4.23
C PRO A 126 -84.06 -4.18 3.46
N ALA A 127 -84.38 -3.03 4.05
CA ALA A 127 -84.15 -1.75 3.40
C ALA A 127 -82.68 -1.63 3.01
N THR A 128 -82.41 -1.24 1.76
CA THR A 128 -81.06 -0.90 1.32
C THR A 128 -80.59 0.33 2.10
N PRO A 129 -79.43 0.28 2.78
CA PRO A 129 -78.84 1.45 3.39
C PRO A 129 -78.73 2.61 2.40
N ALA A 130 -79.15 3.80 2.83
CA ALA A 130 -79.08 5.01 2.00
C ALA A 130 -77.65 5.55 1.90
N ALA A 131 -76.82 5.27 2.91
CA ALA A 131 -75.40 5.56 2.86
C ALA A 131 -74.67 4.60 1.92
N VAL A 132 -73.70 5.11 1.17
CA VAL A 132 -72.97 4.35 0.14
C VAL A 132 -71.47 4.60 0.28
N ILE A 133 -70.66 3.56 0.13
CA ILE A 133 -69.20 3.66 0.13
C ILE A 133 -68.72 4.45 -1.10
N GLY A 134 -67.75 5.32 -0.90
CA GLY A 134 -67.06 6.02 -1.99
C GLY A 134 -66.34 5.06 -2.93
N ALA A 135 -66.10 5.49 -4.17
CA ALA A 135 -65.53 4.60 -5.19
C ALA A 135 -64.08 4.15 -4.89
N SER A 136 -63.33 4.91 -4.09
CA SER A 136 -61.93 4.65 -3.77
C SER A 136 -61.81 3.93 -2.42
N ILE A 137 -61.10 2.80 -2.45
CA ILE A 137 -60.61 2.08 -1.28
C ILE A 137 -59.09 2.20 -1.31
N HIS A 138 -58.48 2.66 -0.23
CA HIS A 138 -57.02 2.72 -0.09
C HIS A 138 -56.54 1.59 0.83
N PHE A 139 -55.30 1.15 0.67
CA PHE A 139 -54.65 0.14 1.50
C PHE A 139 -53.17 0.51 1.76
N THR A 140 -52.44 -0.32 2.50
CA THR A 140 -51.00 -0.14 2.75
C THR A 140 -50.18 -0.68 1.57
N ASP A 141 -49.76 0.25 0.71
CA ASP A 141 -48.83 -0.04 -0.38
C ASP A 141 -47.37 0.08 0.13
N THR A 142 -46.59 -0.99 -0.05
CA THR A 142 -45.16 -1.03 0.33
C THR A 142 -44.23 -0.98 -0.87
N GLY A 143 -44.79 -0.96 -2.08
CA GLY A 143 -44.08 -1.02 -3.33
C GLY A 143 -43.44 0.30 -3.73
N THR A 144 -42.93 0.31 -4.95
CA THR A 144 -42.27 1.49 -5.54
C THR A 144 -43.24 2.63 -5.90
N SER A 145 -44.54 2.35 -5.95
CA SER A 145 -45.60 3.31 -6.24
C SER A 145 -46.68 3.21 -5.18
N SER A 146 -47.04 4.34 -4.56
CA SER A 146 -48.11 4.37 -3.54
C SER A 146 -49.54 4.30 -4.11
N ALA A 147 -49.68 3.99 -5.40
CA ALA A 147 -50.95 4.07 -6.13
C ALA A 147 -51.20 2.88 -7.08
N ASP A 148 -50.28 1.91 -7.17
CA ASP A 148 -50.45 0.77 -8.08
C ASP A 148 -51.14 -0.44 -7.42
N TYR A 149 -51.32 -0.39 -6.10
CA TYR A 149 -51.97 -1.44 -5.32
C TYR A 149 -51.19 -2.77 -5.33
N ILE A 150 -49.86 -2.68 -5.30
CA ILE A 150 -48.95 -3.83 -5.27
C ILE A 150 -48.14 -3.81 -3.98
N THR A 151 -48.39 -4.77 -3.09
CA THR A 151 -47.82 -4.74 -1.72
C THR A 151 -47.14 -6.06 -1.34
N SER A 152 -46.14 -5.96 -0.47
CA SER A 152 -45.49 -7.07 0.24
C SER A 152 -45.96 -7.19 1.69
N ALA A 153 -46.73 -6.20 2.18
CA ALA A 153 -47.32 -6.28 3.51
C ALA A 153 -48.57 -7.18 3.49
N GLN A 154 -48.56 -8.23 4.31
CA GLN A 154 -49.73 -9.08 4.46
C GLN A 154 -50.82 -8.43 5.33
N GLU A 155 -50.41 -7.69 6.36
CA GLU A 155 -51.32 -6.86 7.16
C GLU A 155 -51.56 -5.53 6.43
N GLN A 156 -52.82 -5.13 6.37
CA GLN A 156 -53.29 -4.01 5.57
C GLN A 156 -54.11 -3.06 6.44
N THR A 157 -53.89 -1.77 6.23
CA THR A 157 -54.75 -0.70 6.76
C THR A 157 -55.62 -0.18 5.62
N LEU A 158 -56.86 -0.65 5.57
CA LEU A 158 -57.85 -0.16 4.61
C LEU A 158 -58.46 1.15 5.07
N THR A 159 -58.58 2.10 4.15
CA THR A 159 -59.30 3.36 4.41
C THR A 159 -60.17 3.76 3.21
N GLY A 160 -61.17 4.58 3.48
CA GLY A 160 -62.00 5.16 2.43
C GLY A 160 -63.00 6.16 2.99
N THR A 161 -63.92 6.59 2.13
CA THR A 161 -65.02 7.49 2.49
C THR A 161 -66.36 6.85 2.23
N TYR A 162 -67.42 7.43 2.78
CA TYR A 162 -68.80 7.08 2.47
C TYR A 162 -69.63 8.36 2.34
N THR A 163 -70.80 8.27 1.70
CA THR A 163 -71.73 9.38 1.51
C THR A 163 -73.06 9.07 2.15
N GLY A 164 -73.81 10.11 2.54
CA GLY A 164 -75.06 9.96 3.29
C GLY A 164 -74.83 9.75 4.79
N THR A 165 -75.89 9.47 5.53
CA THR A 165 -75.86 9.28 6.99
C THR A 165 -76.06 7.80 7.31
N LEU A 166 -75.16 7.22 8.11
CA LEU A 166 -75.34 5.87 8.64
C LEU A 166 -76.53 5.85 9.60
N GLY A 167 -77.56 5.09 9.25
CA GLY A 167 -78.74 4.87 10.08
C GLY A 167 -78.46 4.05 11.33
N VAL A 168 -79.43 4.00 12.24
CA VAL A 168 -79.35 3.14 13.42
C VAL A 168 -79.18 1.68 12.99
N ASN A 169 -78.16 1.00 13.53
CA ASN A 169 -77.78 -0.37 13.18
C ASN A 169 -77.23 -0.56 11.75
N GLU A 170 -76.77 0.52 11.11
CA GLU A 170 -75.95 0.46 9.89
C GLU A 170 -74.46 0.54 10.24
N PHE A 171 -73.65 -0.21 9.51
CA PHE A 171 -72.21 -0.28 9.70
C PHE A 171 -71.52 -0.57 8.37
N ILE A 172 -70.25 -0.21 8.28
CA ILE A 172 -69.43 -0.49 7.09
C ILE A 172 -68.81 -1.86 7.27
N GLN A 173 -68.87 -2.70 6.23
CA GLN A 173 -68.11 -3.93 6.17
C GLN A 173 -67.11 -3.90 5.02
N VAL A 174 -65.98 -4.54 5.22
CA VAL A 174 -64.90 -4.69 4.24
C VAL A 174 -64.48 -6.14 4.09
N SER A 175 -63.95 -6.49 2.92
CA SER A 175 -63.38 -7.80 2.62
C SER A 175 -62.07 -7.62 1.88
N LEU A 176 -61.08 -8.44 2.24
CA LEU A 176 -59.75 -8.48 1.60
C LEU A 176 -59.59 -9.72 0.72
N ASP A 177 -60.56 -10.64 0.72
CA ASP A 177 -60.40 -12.01 0.24
C ASP A 177 -61.46 -12.39 -0.82
N ASN A 178 -61.77 -11.43 -1.70
CA ASN A 178 -62.78 -11.56 -2.76
C ASN A 178 -64.21 -11.78 -2.24
N GLY A 179 -64.51 -11.32 -1.01
CA GLY A 179 -65.83 -11.42 -0.40
C GLY A 179 -66.10 -12.74 0.32
N ALA A 180 -65.08 -13.58 0.54
CA ALA A 180 -65.22 -14.83 1.27
C ALA A 180 -65.42 -14.58 2.78
N SER A 181 -64.78 -13.55 3.34
CA SER A 181 -64.99 -13.05 4.70
C SER A 181 -65.29 -11.55 4.69
N TRP A 182 -66.10 -11.10 5.66
CA TRP A 182 -66.50 -9.71 5.82
C TRP A 182 -66.28 -9.26 7.25
N HIS A 183 -65.61 -8.13 7.41
CA HIS A 183 -65.24 -7.56 8.71
C HIS A 183 -65.83 -6.17 8.86
N GLN A 184 -66.28 -5.84 10.07
CA GLN A 184 -66.82 -4.51 10.36
C GLN A 184 -65.68 -3.48 10.44
N ALA A 185 -65.80 -2.40 9.69
CA ALA A 185 -64.89 -1.25 9.73
C ALA A 185 -65.35 -0.21 10.77
N THR A 186 -64.40 0.61 11.21
CA THR A 186 -64.67 1.74 12.10
C THR A 186 -65.00 2.97 11.25
N ALA A 187 -66.23 3.48 11.36
CA ALA A 187 -66.67 4.69 10.65
C ALA A 187 -66.54 5.93 11.55
N ASN A 188 -66.08 7.04 10.98
CA ASN A 188 -66.11 8.37 11.59
C ASN A 188 -67.28 9.16 10.98
N ALA A 189 -68.27 9.50 11.82
CA ALA A 189 -69.46 10.23 11.39
C ALA A 189 -69.17 11.70 11.02
N ASP A 190 -68.19 12.32 11.68
CA ASP A 190 -67.87 13.74 11.47
C ASP A 190 -67.15 13.95 10.14
N THR A 191 -66.20 13.07 9.81
CA THR A 191 -65.39 13.18 8.59
C THR A 191 -65.90 12.35 7.42
N HIS A 192 -66.94 11.53 7.63
CA HIS A 192 -67.45 10.56 6.65
C HIS A 192 -66.36 9.61 6.10
N ALA A 193 -65.33 9.35 6.91
CA ALA A 193 -64.25 8.42 6.61
C ALA A 193 -64.43 7.09 7.35
N TRP A 194 -63.78 6.04 6.88
CA TRP A 194 -63.75 4.74 7.54
C TRP A 194 -62.36 4.11 7.48
N ASN A 195 -62.05 3.25 8.45
CA ASN A 195 -60.82 2.47 8.47
C ASN A 195 -61.06 1.03 8.95
N TYR A 196 -60.18 0.12 8.52
CA TYR A 196 -60.11 -1.25 8.99
C TYR A 196 -58.67 -1.76 8.91
N ILE A 197 -58.23 -2.51 9.91
CA ILE A 197 -56.92 -3.18 9.91
C ILE A 197 -57.18 -4.70 9.90
N GLY A 198 -56.55 -5.41 8.97
CA GLY A 198 -56.68 -6.86 8.86
C GLY A 198 -55.64 -7.48 7.95
N VAL A 199 -55.64 -8.81 7.88
CA VAL A 199 -54.64 -9.60 7.15
C VAL A 199 -55.25 -10.14 5.87
N ILE A 200 -54.48 -10.13 4.79
CA ILE A 200 -54.85 -10.78 3.53
C ILE A 200 -54.81 -12.32 3.71
N ASP A 201 -55.97 -12.95 3.58
CA ASP A 201 -56.09 -14.41 3.51
C ASP A 201 -55.88 -14.88 2.08
N THR A 202 -54.67 -15.35 1.77
CA THR A 202 -54.28 -15.82 0.43
C THR A 202 -55.05 -17.06 -0.05
N GLY A 203 -55.75 -17.78 0.84
CA GLY A 203 -56.50 -18.99 0.49
C GLY A 203 -57.67 -18.75 -0.46
N ASN A 204 -58.16 -17.51 -0.54
CA ASN A 204 -59.28 -17.12 -1.42
C ASN A 204 -58.83 -16.24 -2.61
N LEU A 205 -57.53 -16.04 -2.80
CA LEU A 205 -56.94 -15.27 -3.91
C LEU A 205 -56.50 -16.19 -5.05
N THR A 206 -56.27 -15.61 -6.23
CA THR A 206 -55.74 -16.33 -7.39
C THR A 206 -54.29 -15.94 -7.63
N GLY A 207 -53.38 -16.91 -7.69
CA GLY A 207 -51.96 -16.63 -7.95
C GLY A 207 -51.04 -17.60 -7.23
N SER A 208 -49.79 -17.21 -7.07
CA SER A 208 -48.74 -17.99 -6.41
C SER A 208 -47.71 -17.08 -5.77
N THR A 209 -46.85 -17.64 -4.92
CA THR A 209 -45.74 -16.91 -4.29
C THR A 209 -44.80 -16.23 -5.29
N PHE A 210 -44.66 -16.76 -6.51
CA PHE A 210 -43.75 -16.20 -7.53
C PHE A 210 -44.43 -15.22 -8.49
N SER A 211 -45.75 -15.32 -8.68
CA SER A 211 -46.50 -14.47 -9.60
C SER A 211 -47.32 -13.38 -8.89
N GLY A 212 -47.23 -13.31 -7.56
CA GLY A 212 -48.16 -12.57 -6.71
C GLY A 212 -49.53 -13.24 -6.62
N PHE A 213 -50.26 -12.88 -5.55
CA PHE A 213 -51.65 -13.23 -5.31
C PHE A 213 -52.54 -12.04 -5.66
N ASN A 214 -53.44 -12.24 -6.62
CA ASN A 214 -54.39 -11.23 -7.05
C ASN A 214 -55.69 -11.33 -6.25
N GLY A 215 -56.13 -10.20 -5.71
CA GLY A 215 -57.33 -10.08 -4.92
C GLY A 215 -58.13 -8.83 -5.26
N THR A 216 -59.34 -8.75 -4.70
CA THR A 216 -60.23 -7.59 -4.80
C THR A 216 -60.63 -7.17 -3.39
N LEU A 217 -60.28 -5.95 -3.02
CA LEU A 217 -60.82 -5.28 -1.85
C LEU A 217 -62.28 -4.94 -2.11
N LEU A 218 -63.16 -5.23 -1.17
CA LEU A 218 -64.58 -4.90 -1.25
C LEU A 218 -65.00 -4.10 -0.02
N ALA A 219 -65.88 -3.12 -0.20
CA ALA A 219 -66.46 -2.37 0.90
C ALA A 219 -67.93 -2.01 0.63
N ARG A 220 -68.80 -2.13 1.64
CA ARG A 220 -70.22 -1.76 1.54
C ARG A 220 -70.78 -1.30 2.88
N VAL A 221 -71.88 -0.54 2.84
CA VAL A 221 -72.70 -0.29 4.04
C VAL A 221 -73.70 -1.43 4.18
N SER A 222 -73.79 -2.00 5.37
CA SER A 222 -74.68 -3.10 5.72
C SER A 222 -75.52 -2.72 6.93
N ASN A 223 -76.68 -3.37 7.11
CA ASN A 223 -77.50 -3.21 8.31
C ASN A 223 -77.75 -4.56 9.01
N SER A 224 -78.18 -4.51 10.27
CA SER A 224 -78.47 -5.72 11.05
C SER A 224 -79.60 -6.59 10.48
N ALA A 225 -80.42 -6.06 9.56
CA ALA A 225 -81.46 -6.82 8.84
C ALA A 225 -80.92 -7.55 7.60
N GLY A 226 -79.65 -7.37 7.22
CA GLY A 226 -79.01 -8.01 6.07
C GLY A 226 -79.08 -7.22 4.76
N GLY A 227 -79.62 -6.01 4.77
CA GLY A 227 -79.61 -5.10 3.61
C GLY A 227 -78.23 -4.49 3.38
N ASN A 228 -77.83 -4.35 2.11
CA ASN A 228 -76.52 -3.83 1.71
C ASN A 228 -76.64 -2.73 0.67
N SER A 229 -75.81 -1.70 0.76
CA SER A 229 -75.60 -0.72 -0.32
C SER A 229 -74.93 -1.38 -1.53
N GLY A 230 -74.70 -0.59 -2.60
CA GLY A 230 -73.74 -0.98 -3.64
C GLY A 230 -72.36 -1.26 -3.03
N THR A 231 -71.66 -2.27 -3.57
CA THR A 231 -70.31 -2.66 -3.14
C THR A 231 -69.27 -1.89 -3.96
N ALA A 232 -68.42 -1.12 -3.28
CA ALA A 232 -67.20 -0.58 -3.87
C ALA A 232 -66.15 -1.68 -3.96
N SER A 233 -65.35 -1.67 -5.02
CA SER A 233 -64.34 -2.68 -5.28
C SER A 233 -63.06 -2.09 -5.83
N HIS A 234 -61.90 -2.62 -5.43
CA HIS A 234 -60.60 -2.29 -6.01
C HIS A 234 -59.72 -3.54 -6.12
N SER A 235 -59.07 -3.76 -7.26
CA SER A 235 -58.12 -4.86 -7.43
C SER A 235 -56.78 -4.54 -6.78
N TYR A 236 -56.10 -5.55 -6.25
CA TYR A 236 -54.76 -5.42 -5.70
C TYR A 236 -53.94 -6.70 -5.94
N THR A 237 -52.61 -6.58 -5.81
CA THR A 237 -51.68 -7.71 -5.85
C THR A 237 -50.86 -7.75 -4.57
N TYR A 238 -50.87 -8.90 -3.90
CA TYR A 238 -50.00 -9.19 -2.76
C TYR A 238 -48.87 -10.12 -3.18
N SER A 239 -47.62 -9.69 -3.03
CA SER A 239 -46.43 -10.49 -3.36
C SER A 239 -45.54 -10.65 -2.14
N HIS A 240 -45.27 -11.89 -1.74
CA HIS A 240 -44.26 -12.23 -0.75
C HIS A 240 -43.16 -13.08 -1.38
N HIS A 241 -42.71 -12.68 -2.57
CA HIS A 241 -41.69 -13.41 -3.32
C HIS A 241 -40.32 -13.21 -2.66
N PRO A 242 -39.63 -14.29 -2.25
CA PRO A 242 -38.27 -14.17 -1.72
C PRO A 242 -37.31 -13.77 -2.84
N ILE A 243 -36.49 -12.74 -2.60
CA ILE A 243 -35.47 -12.30 -3.55
C ILE A 243 -34.20 -13.14 -3.33
N GLU A 244 -33.88 -13.99 -4.31
CA GLU A 244 -32.74 -14.93 -4.25
C GLU A 244 -31.39 -14.29 -4.62
N ALA A 245 -31.41 -13.05 -5.15
CA ALA A 245 -30.20 -12.29 -5.43
C ALA A 245 -29.51 -11.80 -4.15
N ASN A 246 -28.17 -11.92 -4.09
CA ASN A 246 -27.36 -11.50 -2.94
C ASN A 246 -26.24 -10.56 -3.40
N VAL A 247 -26.18 -9.35 -2.85
CA VAL A 247 -25.16 -8.35 -3.16
C VAL A 247 -23.88 -8.62 -2.35
N SER A 248 -22.71 -8.61 -3.00
CA SER A 248 -21.41 -8.86 -2.35
C SER A 248 -21.04 -7.77 -1.35
N SER A 249 -20.33 -8.14 -0.28
CA SER A 249 -19.74 -7.22 0.71
C SER A 249 -18.39 -6.64 0.28
N THR A 250 -18.03 -6.76 -1.01
CA THR A 250 -16.83 -6.16 -1.59
C THR A 250 -17.23 -5.11 -2.60
N MET A 251 -16.74 -3.88 -2.40
CA MET A 251 -16.96 -2.74 -3.28
C MET A 251 -15.64 -2.05 -3.58
N THR A 252 -15.59 -1.29 -4.66
CA THR A 252 -14.41 -0.51 -5.07
C THR A 252 -14.82 0.89 -5.48
N PHE A 253 -13.93 1.85 -5.29
CA PHE A 253 -14.07 3.23 -5.75
C PHE A 253 -13.32 3.44 -7.06
N SER A 254 -13.90 4.27 -7.95
CA SER A 254 -13.22 4.71 -9.17
C SER A 254 -11.92 5.46 -8.93
N SER A 255 -11.81 6.12 -7.77
CA SER A 255 -10.64 6.88 -7.35
C SER A 255 -10.44 6.70 -5.84
N ASP A 256 -9.99 5.51 -5.45
CA ASP A 256 -9.49 5.26 -4.10
C ASP A 256 -8.06 5.82 -3.99
N THR A 257 -7.88 6.88 -3.21
CA THR A 257 -6.64 7.69 -3.22
C THR A 257 -5.80 7.41 -1.98
N GLY A 258 -4.54 7.86 -1.98
CA GLY A 258 -3.65 7.68 -0.84
C GLY A 258 -2.79 6.43 -0.94
N GLY A 259 -2.44 5.84 0.20
CA GLY A 259 -1.47 4.74 0.29
C GLY A 259 -2.00 3.37 -0.14
N SER A 260 -3.32 3.20 -0.21
CA SER A 260 -4.01 1.98 -0.61
C SER A 260 -5.04 2.29 -1.69
N SER A 261 -5.27 1.34 -2.59
CA SER A 261 -6.27 1.44 -3.67
C SER A 261 -7.49 0.55 -3.42
N THR A 262 -7.64 0.04 -2.19
CA THR A 262 -8.63 -0.98 -1.84
C THR A 262 -9.20 -0.84 -0.42
N ASP A 263 -8.82 0.20 0.33
CA ASP A 263 -9.27 0.38 1.71
C ASP A 263 -10.50 1.30 1.83
N LEU A 264 -10.95 1.89 0.71
CA LEU A 264 -12.11 2.79 0.64
C LEU A 264 -11.92 4.06 1.51
N ILE A 265 -10.67 4.50 1.66
CA ILE A 265 -10.29 5.75 2.30
C ILE A 265 -9.81 6.71 1.21
N THR A 266 -10.61 7.71 0.89
CA THR A 266 -10.34 8.60 -0.25
C THR A 266 -10.47 10.07 0.12
N GLN A 267 -9.84 10.93 -0.68
CA GLN A 267 -10.06 12.38 -0.66
C GLN A 267 -11.04 12.85 -1.75
N THR A 268 -11.46 11.92 -2.62
CA THR A 268 -12.29 12.24 -3.78
C THR A 268 -13.75 11.94 -3.46
N ALA A 269 -14.58 12.98 -3.36
CA ALA A 269 -15.99 12.84 -3.01
C ALA A 269 -16.83 12.19 -4.12
N ALA A 270 -16.57 12.51 -5.39
CA ALA A 270 -17.30 11.93 -6.52
C ALA A 270 -16.71 10.55 -6.86
N GLN A 271 -17.54 9.51 -6.79
CA GLN A 271 -17.09 8.13 -7.03
C GLN A 271 -18.07 7.38 -7.93
N THR A 272 -17.55 6.54 -8.82
CA THR A 272 -18.27 5.37 -9.31
C THR A 272 -17.95 4.21 -8.39
N VAL A 273 -18.95 3.77 -7.61
CA VAL A 273 -18.84 2.59 -6.74
C VAL A 273 -19.19 1.37 -7.57
N SER A 274 -18.28 0.39 -7.61
CA SER A 274 -18.48 -0.87 -8.32
C SER A 274 -18.56 -2.03 -7.34
N GLY A 275 -19.48 -2.96 -7.59
CA GLY A 275 -19.60 -4.18 -6.81
C GLY A 275 -20.18 -5.34 -7.63
N THR A 276 -20.33 -6.49 -6.99
CA THR A 276 -20.87 -7.70 -7.60
C THR A 276 -22.09 -8.21 -6.86
N TYR A 277 -22.83 -9.11 -7.51
CA TYR A 277 -23.95 -9.83 -6.90
C TYR A 277 -23.97 -11.28 -7.40
N SER A 278 -24.68 -12.14 -6.69
CA SER A 278 -24.91 -13.53 -7.06
C SER A 278 -26.41 -13.81 -7.16
N GLY A 279 -26.78 -14.88 -7.87
CA GLY A 279 -28.18 -15.19 -8.17
C GLY A 279 -28.71 -14.38 -9.35
N LYS A 280 -30.01 -14.54 -9.63
CA LYS A 280 -30.68 -13.88 -10.73
C LYS A 280 -31.52 -12.71 -10.20
N ILE A 281 -31.33 -11.54 -10.80
CA ILE A 281 -32.25 -10.39 -10.63
C ILE A 281 -33.34 -10.55 -11.70
N GLU A 282 -34.58 -10.73 -11.27
CA GLU A 282 -35.73 -10.87 -12.16
C GLU A 282 -36.15 -9.50 -12.76
N ASN A 283 -36.97 -9.51 -13.82
CA ASN A 283 -37.34 -8.30 -14.55
C ASN A 283 -37.99 -7.20 -13.69
N ASP A 284 -38.68 -7.60 -12.62
CA ASP A 284 -39.40 -6.69 -11.72
C ASP A 284 -38.62 -6.41 -10.43
N GLN A 285 -37.33 -6.75 -10.42
CA GLN A 285 -36.38 -6.50 -9.34
C GLN A 285 -35.34 -5.47 -9.76
N THR A 286 -34.86 -4.68 -8.81
CA THR A 286 -33.86 -3.63 -9.03
C THR A 286 -32.86 -3.63 -7.87
N LEU A 287 -31.57 -3.58 -8.21
CA LEU A 287 -30.52 -3.36 -7.23
C LEU A 287 -30.57 -1.89 -6.78
N GLN A 288 -30.45 -1.66 -5.48
CA GLN A 288 -30.48 -0.34 -4.88
C GLN A 288 -29.30 -0.16 -3.93
N ILE A 289 -28.77 1.05 -3.88
CA ILE A 289 -27.76 1.44 -2.89
C ILE A 289 -28.22 2.65 -2.07
N SER A 290 -27.64 2.81 -0.89
CA SER A 290 -27.93 3.91 0.04
C SER A 290 -26.63 4.38 0.69
N LEU A 291 -26.49 5.71 0.85
CA LEU A 291 -25.38 6.35 1.57
C LEU A 291 -25.78 7.03 2.88
N ASP A 292 -27.08 7.03 3.23
CA ASP A 292 -27.63 7.76 4.37
C ASP A 292 -28.23 6.83 5.44
N GLY A 293 -27.66 5.64 5.59
CA GLY A 293 -28.13 4.64 6.55
C GLY A 293 -29.50 4.02 6.19
N GLY A 294 -29.94 4.12 4.94
CA GLY A 294 -31.15 3.51 4.42
C GLY A 294 -32.37 4.43 4.42
N ALA A 295 -32.18 5.73 4.66
CA ALA A 295 -33.24 6.73 4.60
C ALA A 295 -33.68 7.01 3.16
N SER A 296 -32.76 6.94 2.20
CA SER A 296 -33.05 7.00 0.76
C SER A 296 -32.26 5.97 -0.03
N TRP A 297 -32.87 5.48 -1.12
CA TRP A 297 -32.31 4.42 -1.95
C TRP A 297 -32.24 4.87 -3.41
N VAL A 298 -31.11 4.62 -4.06
CA VAL A 298 -30.86 4.93 -5.46
C VAL A 298 -30.88 3.63 -6.26
N ASN A 299 -31.68 3.57 -7.32
CA ASN A 299 -31.73 2.43 -8.23
C ASN A 299 -30.44 2.36 -9.06
N VAL A 300 -29.91 1.15 -9.20
CA VAL A 300 -28.65 0.88 -9.88
C VAL A 300 -28.88 -0.16 -10.97
N ALA A 301 -28.39 0.13 -12.17
CA ALA A 301 -28.36 -0.87 -13.24
C ALA A 301 -27.34 -1.96 -12.90
N ALA A 302 -27.78 -3.21 -12.97
CA ALA A 302 -26.96 -4.38 -12.70
C ALA A 302 -27.03 -5.32 -13.91
N ASP A 303 -25.87 -5.74 -14.41
CA ASP A 303 -25.75 -6.68 -15.52
C ASP A 303 -24.59 -7.66 -15.31
N ASN A 304 -24.68 -8.86 -15.89
CA ASN A 304 -23.59 -9.85 -15.85
C ASN A 304 -22.95 -10.06 -14.46
N HIS A 305 -23.74 -10.10 -13.38
CA HIS A 305 -23.27 -10.26 -11.98
C HIS A 305 -22.45 -9.08 -11.41
N SER A 306 -22.50 -7.91 -12.05
CA SER A 306 -21.83 -6.67 -11.63
C SER A 306 -22.80 -5.48 -11.63
N TRP A 307 -22.44 -4.44 -10.89
CA TRP A 307 -23.20 -3.18 -10.84
C TRP A 307 -22.26 -2.00 -10.59
N GLN A 308 -22.70 -0.82 -11.03
CA GLN A 308 -21.97 0.43 -10.85
C GLN A 308 -22.92 1.57 -10.54
N ALA A 309 -22.57 2.41 -9.56
CA ALA A 309 -23.37 3.56 -9.17
C ALA A 309 -22.50 4.81 -9.02
N ASN A 310 -22.92 5.91 -9.66
CA ASN A 310 -22.29 7.20 -9.47
C ASN A 310 -22.87 7.86 -8.21
N VAL A 311 -21.99 8.19 -7.27
CA VAL A 311 -22.38 8.76 -5.98
C VAL A 311 -21.49 9.94 -5.62
N THR A 312 -21.96 10.75 -4.67
CA THR A 312 -21.16 11.75 -3.99
C THR A 312 -21.08 11.38 -2.52
N LEU A 313 -19.89 11.02 -2.06
CA LEU A 313 -19.62 10.65 -0.68
C LEU A 313 -19.70 11.88 0.23
N THR A 314 -20.08 11.66 1.49
CA THR A 314 -20.08 12.69 2.53
C THR A 314 -18.85 12.56 3.41
N ALA A 315 -18.29 13.70 3.86
CA ALA A 315 -17.06 13.71 4.66
C ALA A 315 -17.24 12.95 5.98
N GLY A 316 -16.17 12.27 6.43
CA GLY A 316 -16.17 11.42 7.62
C GLY A 316 -16.31 9.93 7.29
N SER A 317 -16.52 9.13 8.34
CA SER A 317 -16.73 7.68 8.24
C SER A 317 -18.23 7.36 8.12
N HIS A 318 -18.60 6.58 7.12
CA HIS A 318 -19.99 6.23 6.79
C HIS A 318 -20.08 4.82 6.21
N THR A 319 -21.29 4.38 5.89
CA THR A 319 -21.55 3.05 5.29
C THR A 319 -22.27 3.17 3.96
N ILE A 320 -21.92 2.30 3.02
CA ILE A 320 -22.70 2.03 1.82
C ILE A 320 -23.57 0.81 2.09
N LEU A 321 -24.88 0.99 1.97
CA LEU A 321 -25.83 -0.11 2.02
C LEU A 321 -26.22 -0.53 0.60
N ALA A 322 -26.37 -1.82 0.35
CA ALA A 322 -26.82 -2.34 -0.94
C ALA A 322 -27.80 -3.51 -0.76
N ARG A 323 -28.86 -3.55 -1.57
CA ARG A 323 -29.86 -4.63 -1.58
C ARG A 323 -30.54 -4.72 -2.95
N VAL A 324 -31.30 -5.79 -3.18
CA VAL A 324 -32.23 -5.88 -4.31
C VAL A 324 -33.66 -5.75 -3.79
N SER A 325 -34.51 -5.00 -4.48
CA SER A 325 -35.93 -4.85 -4.13
C SER A 325 -36.82 -5.11 -5.35
N ASP A 326 -38.03 -5.63 -5.14
CA ASP A 326 -39.04 -5.80 -6.20
C ASP A 326 -40.09 -4.67 -6.20
N ILE A 327 -40.97 -4.66 -7.20
CA ILE A 327 -42.04 -3.65 -7.32
C ILE A 327 -43.02 -3.63 -6.14
N ALA A 328 -43.18 -4.75 -5.42
CA ALA A 328 -44.06 -4.90 -4.27
C ALA A 328 -43.40 -4.46 -2.95
N GLY A 329 -42.08 -4.22 -2.97
CA GLY A 329 -41.29 -3.85 -1.79
C GLY A 329 -40.71 -5.04 -1.03
N ASN A 330 -40.67 -6.25 -1.61
CA ASN A 330 -39.83 -7.32 -1.07
C ASN A 330 -38.35 -6.91 -1.22
N THR A 331 -37.49 -7.33 -0.30
CA THR A 331 -36.05 -7.02 -0.34
C THR A 331 -35.20 -8.25 -0.08
N SER A 332 -34.02 -8.32 -0.71
CA SER A 332 -32.95 -9.23 -0.30
C SER A 332 -32.38 -8.85 1.08
N SER A 333 -31.42 -9.63 1.58
CA SER A 333 -30.56 -9.16 2.67
C SER A 333 -29.81 -7.89 2.28
N THR A 334 -29.68 -6.96 3.22
CA THR A 334 -28.90 -5.72 3.04
C THR A 334 -27.44 -5.95 3.38
N THR A 335 -26.57 -5.65 2.43
CA THR A 335 -25.12 -5.64 2.61
C THR A 335 -24.63 -4.26 3.04
N SER A 336 -23.62 -4.20 3.91
CA SER A 336 -23.01 -2.96 4.41
C SER A 336 -21.51 -2.99 4.19
N VAL A 337 -20.95 -1.89 3.69
CA VAL A 337 -19.50 -1.69 3.49
C VAL A 337 -19.12 -0.31 4.03
N ASP A 338 -18.14 -0.26 4.93
CA ASP A 338 -17.65 1.00 5.51
C ASP A 338 -16.76 1.75 4.51
N TYR A 339 -16.81 3.08 4.55
CA TYR A 339 -15.90 3.94 3.80
C TYR A 339 -15.55 5.19 4.60
N LYS A 340 -14.47 5.88 4.20
CA LYS A 340 -14.08 7.16 4.80
C LYS A 340 -13.72 8.18 3.71
N LEU A 341 -14.37 9.35 3.75
CA LEU A 341 -13.96 10.50 2.94
C LEU A 341 -13.23 11.51 3.83
N LEU A 342 -11.94 11.74 3.56
CA LEU A 342 -11.11 12.75 4.22
C LEU A 342 -10.90 13.93 3.26
N THR A 343 -11.42 15.11 3.60
CA THR A 343 -11.32 16.30 2.73
C THR A 343 -10.33 17.36 3.23
N SER A 344 -9.68 17.08 4.35
CA SER A 344 -8.72 17.97 5.00
C SER A 344 -7.65 17.15 5.70
N THR A 345 -6.46 17.72 5.78
CA THR A 345 -5.33 17.16 6.50
C THR A 345 -4.75 18.18 7.49
N VAL A 346 -3.87 17.73 8.36
CA VAL A 346 -3.15 18.57 9.33
C VAL A 346 -1.99 19.30 8.64
N ALA A 347 -1.75 20.55 9.04
CA ALA A 347 -0.64 21.35 8.53
C ALA A 347 0.57 21.30 9.49
N LEU A 348 1.77 21.24 8.93
CA LEU A 348 3.02 21.43 9.67
C LEU A 348 3.45 22.91 9.75
N ALA A 349 2.65 23.83 9.20
CA ALA A 349 2.94 25.25 9.26
C ALA A 349 3.22 25.73 10.70
N GLY A 350 4.35 26.41 10.91
CA GLY A 350 4.79 26.88 12.22
C GLY A 350 5.56 25.86 13.06
N HIS A 351 5.68 24.59 12.63
CA HIS A 351 6.54 23.61 13.30
C HIS A 351 8.02 23.84 12.92
N ALA A 352 8.90 23.60 13.89
CA ALA A 352 10.34 23.69 13.70
C ALA A 352 10.84 22.47 12.91
N LEU A 353 11.71 22.75 11.94
CA LEU A 353 12.47 21.75 11.20
C LEU A 353 13.95 22.10 11.35
N ALA A 354 14.76 21.16 11.84
CA ALA A 354 16.17 21.41 12.11
C ALA A 354 17.05 20.28 11.61
N LEU A 355 18.33 20.58 11.34
CA LEU A 355 19.33 19.55 11.11
C LEU A 355 19.56 18.76 12.40
N ALA A 356 19.50 17.44 12.31
CA ALA A 356 19.84 16.57 13.42
C ALA A 356 21.34 16.62 13.70
N THR A 357 21.74 16.32 14.93
CA THR A 357 23.15 16.35 15.35
C THR A 357 24.03 15.45 14.48
N GLY A 358 25.15 15.99 13.99
CA GLY A 358 26.08 15.25 13.12
C GLY A 358 25.68 15.16 11.64
N SER A 359 24.57 15.78 11.23
CA SER A 359 24.22 15.95 9.80
C SER A 359 25.14 16.95 9.10
N ASP A 360 25.60 17.95 9.83
CA ASP A 360 26.55 18.95 9.38
C ASP A 360 27.98 18.45 9.64
N THR A 361 28.68 18.03 8.58
CA THR A 361 29.99 17.36 8.66
C THR A 361 31.17 18.25 8.29
N GLY A 362 30.92 19.54 8.03
CA GLY A 362 31.96 20.52 7.71
C GLY A 362 32.83 20.91 8.90
N ILE A 363 33.63 21.96 8.69
CA ILE A 363 34.54 22.50 9.73
C ILE A 363 33.74 23.04 10.92
N SER A 364 32.59 23.65 10.66
CA SER A 364 31.60 24.01 11.67
C SER A 364 30.51 22.95 11.71
N SER A 365 29.99 22.65 12.91
CA SER A 365 28.88 21.73 13.10
C SER A 365 27.51 22.43 13.16
N SER A 366 27.45 23.69 12.69
CA SER A 366 26.27 24.56 12.86
C SER A 366 26.07 25.58 11.74
N ASP A 367 26.86 25.55 10.66
CA ASP A 367 26.69 26.46 9.52
C ASP A 367 25.88 25.83 8.37
N GLY A 368 25.56 24.54 8.46
CA GLY A 368 24.75 23.82 7.49
C GLY A 368 25.51 23.55 6.20
N ILE A 369 26.83 23.33 6.26
CA ILE A 369 27.66 23.04 5.09
C ILE A 369 28.30 21.65 5.26
N THR A 370 27.88 20.69 4.43
CA THR A 370 28.27 19.29 4.57
C THR A 370 28.95 18.77 3.30
N ASN A 371 29.99 17.96 3.47
CA ASN A 371 30.55 17.14 2.41
C ASN A 371 29.99 15.71 2.37
N ASN A 372 29.03 15.40 3.22
CA ASN A 372 28.44 14.07 3.30
C ASN A 372 26.94 14.12 3.07
N PRO A 373 26.50 14.20 1.80
CA PRO A 373 25.06 14.28 1.48
C PRO A 373 24.24 13.11 2.03
N GLN A 374 24.89 11.98 2.34
CA GLN A 374 24.24 10.74 2.75
C GLN A 374 24.00 10.69 4.26
N LYS A 375 24.58 11.63 5.02
CA LYS A 375 24.36 11.76 6.47
C LYS A 375 23.33 12.83 6.83
N VAL A 376 22.82 13.57 5.85
CA VAL A 376 21.85 14.63 6.10
C VAL A 376 20.59 14.04 6.71
N THR A 377 20.30 14.44 7.94
CA THR A 377 19.16 13.97 8.72
C THR A 377 18.43 15.17 9.29
N LEU A 378 17.11 15.19 9.13
CA LEU A 378 16.26 16.29 9.58
C LEU A 378 15.44 15.83 10.77
N ASN A 379 15.48 16.60 11.85
CA ASN A 379 14.63 16.40 13.00
C ASN A 379 13.33 17.18 12.80
N VAL A 380 12.21 16.45 12.79
CA VAL A 380 10.86 17.01 12.76
C VAL A 380 10.31 16.97 14.19
N ASP A 381 10.00 18.14 14.74
CA ASP A 381 9.46 18.28 16.10
C ASP A 381 7.95 18.54 16.09
N GLY A 382 7.30 18.23 17.21
CA GLY A 382 5.90 18.53 17.46
C GLY A 382 4.95 17.60 16.72
N LEU A 383 5.07 16.29 16.91
CA LEU A 383 4.21 15.27 16.28
C LEU A 383 2.76 15.19 16.83
N HIS A 384 2.23 16.27 17.40
CA HIS A 384 0.92 16.28 18.03
C HIS A 384 -0.20 16.46 16.99
N GLY A 385 -1.25 15.62 17.09
CA GLY A 385 -2.46 15.74 16.27
C GLY A 385 -2.41 15.01 14.92
N PHE A 386 -1.34 14.26 14.64
CA PHE A 386 -1.24 13.36 13.47
C PHE A 386 -1.83 11.98 13.75
N HIS A 387 -2.07 11.20 12.69
CA HIS A 387 -2.56 9.82 12.78
C HIS A 387 -1.52 8.80 12.33
N ALA A 388 -1.65 7.58 12.83
CA ALA A 388 -0.78 6.49 12.44
C ALA A 388 -1.14 6.10 10.99
N GLY A 389 -0.14 5.94 10.15
CA GLY A 389 -0.30 5.75 8.71
C GLY A 389 -0.16 7.02 7.89
N ASP A 390 -0.26 8.21 8.49
CA ASP A 390 0.10 9.46 7.82
C ASP A 390 1.61 9.47 7.51
N THR A 391 2.01 10.12 6.44
CA THR A 391 3.40 10.20 5.98
C THR A 391 3.93 11.62 6.11
N ILE A 392 5.03 11.78 6.83
CA ILE A 392 5.85 13.00 6.79
C ILE A 392 6.76 12.88 5.56
N GLU A 393 6.68 13.85 4.66
CA GLU A 393 7.61 13.99 3.53
C GLU A 393 8.52 15.19 3.76
N ILE A 394 9.84 14.97 3.63
CA ILE A 394 10.81 16.05 3.50
C ILE A 394 10.93 16.38 2.02
N ILE A 395 10.58 17.61 1.67
CA ILE A 395 10.66 18.13 0.31
C ILE A 395 11.79 19.12 0.18
N ASP A 396 12.44 19.09 -0.99
CA ASP A 396 13.41 20.09 -1.39
C ASP A 396 12.74 21.21 -2.18
N THR A 397 12.49 22.32 -1.49
CA THR A 397 11.82 23.50 -2.04
C THR A 397 12.68 24.25 -3.06
N SER A 398 14.01 24.09 -3.08
CA SER A 398 14.85 24.65 -4.14
C SER A 398 14.89 23.78 -5.40
N HIS A 399 14.47 22.51 -5.33
CA HIS A 399 14.48 21.55 -6.44
C HIS A 399 13.09 21.00 -6.76
N SER A 400 12.16 21.89 -7.14
CA SER A 400 10.80 21.55 -7.57
C SER A 400 9.97 20.78 -6.53
N SER A 401 10.26 20.95 -5.24
CA SER A 401 9.59 20.25 -4.14
C SER A 401 9.70 18.72 -4.25
N ALA A 402 10.82 18.23 -4.78
CA ALA A 402 11.12 16.80 -4.83
C ALA A 402 11.15 16.21 -3.42
N VAL A 403 10.55 15.04 -3.23
CA VAL A 403 10.59 14.32 -1.94
C VAL A 403 11.97 13.68 -1.80
N VAL A 404 12.73 14.13 -0.81
CA VAL A 404 14.12 13.69 -0.53
C VAL A 404 14.23 12.88 0.77
N GLY A 405 13.14 12.74 1.51
CA GLY A 405 13.03 11.88 2.68
C GLY A 405 11.56 11.66 3.04
N SER A 406 11.26 10.55 3.70
CA SER A 406 9.90 10.24 4.12
C SER A 406 9.87 9.38 5.37
N TYR A 407 8.82 9.54 6.18
CA TYR A 407 8.58 8.73 7.36
C TYR A 407 7.08 8.47 7.55
N VAL A 408 6.69 7.20 7.66
CA VAL A 408 5.30 6.83 7.99
C VAL A 408 5.15 6.81 9.51
N ILE A 409 4.26 7.65 10.02
CA ILE A 409 3.99 7.79 11.44
C ILE A 409 3.41 6.48 11.97
N GLN A 410 4.05 5.93 13.00
CA GLN A 410 3.62 4.71 13.68
C GLN A 410 2.75 5.06 14.88
N ALA A 411 1.93 4.12 15.33
CA ALA A 411 1.11 4.32 16.54
C ALA A 411 1.95 4.64 17.80
N ALA A 412 3.21 4.19 17.85
CA ALA A 412 4.14 4.47 18.95
C ALA A 412 4.70 5.91 18.95
N ASP A 413 4.61 6.62 17.83
CA ASP A 413 5.08 8.01 17.71
C ASP A 413 4.04 9.02 18.20
N LEU A 414 2.78 8.60 18.32
CA LEU A 414 1.67 9.49 18.63
C LEU A 414 1.52 9.74 20.12
N TYR A 415 1.45 11.03 20.46
CA TYR A 415 1.19 11.51 21.82
C TYR A 415 -0.31 11.48 22.19
N TYR A 416 -1.22 11.36 21.20
CA TYR A 416 -2.67 11.30 21.35
C TYR A 416 -3.25 10.26 20.37
N GLY A 417 -4.15 9.39 20.84
CA GLY A 417 -4.67 8.24 20.07
C GLY A 417 -5.39 8.54 18.76
N ASP A 418 -5.49 7.47 17.98
CA ASP A 418 -6.10 7.14 16.67
C ASP A 418 -7.31 7.89 16.08
N ASP A 419 -7.89 8.94 16.66
CA ASP A 419 -9.03 9.63 16.05
C ASP A 419 -8.87 11.16 16.00
N TYR A 420 -9.36 11.76 14.92
CA TYR A 420 -9.27 13.18 14.57
C TYR A 420 -9.90 14.10 15.65
N PHE A 421 -10.63 13.56 16.64
CA PHE A 421 -11.38 14.35 17.64
C PHE A 421 -11.52 13.78 19.07
N THR A 422 -10.85 12.68 19.48
CA THR A 422 -11.01 12.16 20.86
C THR A 422 -9.72 12.14 21.70
N ILE A 423 -9.58 13.16 22.55
CA ILE A 423 -8.51 13.32 23.53
C ILE A 423 -8.77 12.39 24.72
N ASN A 424 -8.29 11.15 24.74
CA ASN A 424 -8.48 10.28 25.93
C ASN A 424 -7.35 9.31 26.28
N GLN A 425 -6.18 9.35 25.63
CA GLN A 425 -5.06 8.49 26.03
C GLN A 425 -3.74 9.29 26.11
N TYR A 426 -3.12 9.30 27.29
CA TYR A 426 -1.80 9.89 27.55
C TYR A 426 -0.77 8.77 27.71
N ILE A 427 0.25 8.75 26.84
CA ILE A 427 1.36 7.78 26.91
C ILE A 427 2.66 8.55 27.21
N PRO A 428 3.20 8.48 28.44
CA PRO A 428 4.36 9.28 28.86
C PRO A 428 5.70 8.88 28.22
N THR A 429 5.74 7.82 27.39
CA THR A 429 6.95 7.31 26.73
C THR A 429 6.98 7.53 25.22
N ALA A 430 6.01 8.24 24.65
CA ALA A 430 5.95 8.50 23.21
C ALA A 430 7.05 9.49 22.73
N ARG A 431 7.45 9.38 21.46
CA ARG A 431 8.49 10.22 20.85
C ARG A 431 7.88 11.56 20.42
N ASN A 432 8.45 12.68 20.88
CA ASN A 432 8.01 14.02 20.43
C ASN A 432 8.67 14.48 19.12
N THR A 433 9.76 13.82 18.73
CA THR A 433 10.53 14.14 17.53
C THR A 433 10.85 12.88 16.73
N VAL A 434 11.00 13.04 15.42
CA VAL A 434 11.49 12.00 14.52
C VAL A 434 12.64 12.52 13.68
N ASP A 435 13.69 11.71 13.57
CA ASP A 435 14.82 11.95 12.69
C ASP A 435 14.58 11.25 11.35
N ILE A 436 14.64 12.00 10.25
CA ILE A 436 14.43 11.50 8.89
C ILE A 436 15.73 11.70 8.11
N THR A 437 16.43 10.60 7.86
CA THR A 437 17.62 10.60 6.99
C THR A 437 17.19 10.68 5.53
N LEU A 438 17.85 11.56 4.78
CA LEU A 438 17.51 11.83 3.38
C LEU A 438 18.13 10.79 2.44
N SER A 439 17.58 10.67 1.23
CA SER A 439 18.03 9.73 0.18
C SER A 439 19.35 10.12 -0.50
N GLY A 440 20.02 11.17 0.00
CA GLY A 440 21.20 11.77 -0.60
C GLY A 440 20.83 13.00 -1.43
N LEU A 441 21.52 14.11 -1.17
CA LEU A 441 21.36 15.37 -1.87
C LEU A 441 22.50 15.55 -2.89
N SER A 442 22.22 16.24 -3.99
CA SER A 442 23.27 16.64 -4.94
C SER A 442 24.13 17.77 -4.37
N ASP A 443 25.29 18.06 -4.97
CA ASP A 443 26.02 19.28 -4.64
C ASP A 443 25.15 20.52 -4.92
N GLY A 444 25.24 21.53 -4.05
CA GLY A 444 24.49 22.78 -4.13
C GLY A 444 23.73 23.14 -2.86
N SER A 445 22.90 24.18 -2.97
CA SER A 445 22.09 24.69 -1.85
C SER A 445 20.68 24.11 -1.86
N HIS A 446 20.23 23.64 -0.71
CA HIS A 446 18.96 22.95 -0.50
C HIS A 446 18.11 23.66 0.56
N GLY A 447 16.88 24.03 0.18
CA GLY A 447 15.86 24.53 1.09
C GLY A 447 14.89 23.41 1.44
N LEU A 448 14.99 22.84 2.63
CA LEU A 448 14.23 21.67 3.03
C LEU A 448 13.01 22.06 3.87
N ALA A 449 11.86 21.47 3.58
CA ALA A 449 10.65 21.64 4.39
C ALA A 449 9.94 20.30 4.59
N ALA A 450 9.22 20.13 5.68
CA ALA A 450 8.41 18.95 5.95
C ALA A 450 6.93 19.23 5.63
N ARG A 451 6.22 18.26 5.07
CA ARG A 451 4.75 18.28 4.93
C ARG A 451 4.16 16.94 5.34
N ILE A 452 2.88 16.94 5.71
CA ILE A 452 2.13 15.72 5.99
C ILE A 452 1.31 15.34 4.75
N VAL A 453 1.26 14.05 4.47
CA VAL A 453 0.30 13.42 3.56
C VAL A 453 -0.52 12.45 4.41
N ASP A 454 -1.83 12.67 4.49
CA ASP A 454 -2.68 11.74 5.25
C ASP A 454 -2.90 10.42 4.50
N VAL A 455 -3.51 9.45 5.16
CA VAL A 455 -3.82 8.13 4.56
C VAL A 455 -4.67 8.18 3.29
N ALA A 456 -5.49 9.23 3.11
CA ALA A 456 -6.31 9.44 1.91
C ALA A 456 -5.57 10.18 0.78
N GLY A 457 -4.35 10.67 1.05
CA GLY A 457 -3.50 11.39 0.11
C GLY A 457 -3.56 12.92 0.21
N ASN A 458 -4.26 13.48 1.20
CA ASN A 458 -4.36 14.94 1.33
C ASN A 458 -3.01 15.49 1.83
N THR A 459 -2.47 16.49 1.13
CA THR A 459 -1.18 17.12 1.46
C THR A 459 -1.37 18.41 2.27
N GLY A 460 -0.74 18.50 3.45
CA GLY A 460 -0.77 19.65 4.33
C GLY A 460 0.17 20.77 3.90
N SER A 461 -0.01 21.96 4.48
CA SER A 461 0.96 23.06 4.32
C SER A 461 2.29 22.72 4.99
N THR A 462 3.39 23.19 4.40
CA THR A 462 4.76 22.86 4.81
C THR A 462 5.16 23.53 6.13
N SER A 463 6.13 22.93 6.82
CA SER A 463 6.82 23.49 7.99
C SER A 463 7.63 24.75 7.67
N SER A 464 8.31 25.28 8.69
CA SER A 464 9.48 26.15 8.47
C SER A 464 10.55 25.42 7.65
N SER A 465 11.42 26.19 6.97
CA SER A 465 12.48 25.64 6.13
C SER A 465 13.80 25.52 6.88
N ALA A 466 14.51 24.39 6.71
CA ALA A 466 15.91 24.23 7.08
C ALA A 466 16.80 24.37 5.83
N ALA A 467 17.90 25.10 5.93
CA ALA A 467 18.85 25.25 4.83
C ALA A 467 20.05 24.34 5.05
N ILE A 468 20.53 23.72 3.97
CA ILE A 468 21.80 23.00 3.95
C ILE A 468 22.49 23.19 2.60
N THR A 469 23.81 23.29 2.60
CA THR A 469 24.63 23.28 1.38
C THR A 469 25.43 22.00 1.38
N VAL A 470 25.31 21.24 0.30
CA VAL A 470 26.14 20.07 0.04
C VAL A 470 27.27 20.49 -0.88
N ASP A 471 28.48 20.13 -0.49
CA ASP A 471 29.66 20.36 -1.29
C ASP A 471 30.60 19.16 -1.12
N THR A 472 30.70 18.34 -2.16
CA THR A 472 31.60 17.18 -2.20
C THR A 472 32.90 17.45 -2.98
N GLN A 473 33.13 18.69 -3.41
CA GLN A 473 34.26 19.04 -4.27
C GLN A 473 35.42 19.65 -3.46
N GLY A 474 36.49 18.87 -3.29
CA GLY A 474 37.75 19.42 -2.80
C GLY A 474 38.57 20.15 -3.88
N PHE A 475 39.85 20.40 -3.61
CA PHE A 475 40.73 21.18 -4.49
C PHE A 475 41.89 20.36 -5.06
N PRO A 476 41.66 19.34 -5.92
CA PRO A 476 42.66 18.33 -6.32
C PRO A 476 43.96 18.87 -6.94
N ASN A 477 43.95 20.11 -7.42
CA ASN A 477 45.10 20.75 -8.07
C ASN A 477 45.80 21.79 -7.19
N ASP A 478 45.31 22.00 -5.96
CA ASP A 478 45.96 22.91 -5.02
C ASP A 478 47.17 22.23 -4.40
N THR A 479 48.22 23.02 -4.22
CA THR A 479 49.50 22.55 -3.71
C THR A 479 49.85 23.28 -2.42
N LEU A 480 50.33 22.51 -1.46
CA LEU A 480 50.68 22.98 -0.14
C LEU A 480 52.14 22.68 0.15
N SER A 481 52.87 23.68 0.59
CA SER A 481 54.20 23.52 1.15
C SER A 481 54.20 23.96 2.61
N GLY A 482 55.09 23.35 3.39
CA GLY A 482 55.41 23.72 4.76
C GLY A 482 56.91 23.87 4.94
N ASN A 483 57.32 24.59 5.97
CA ASN A 483 58.72 24.66 6.36
C ASN A 483 59.09 23.47 7.24
N HIS A 484 60.32 22.96 7.07
CA HIS A 484 60.96 22.22 8.13
C HIS A 484 61.13 23.13 9.36
N PHE A 485 60.94 22.55 10.54
CA PHE A 485 60.96 23.30 11.78
C PHE A 485 62.10 22.84 12.69
N ILE A 486 62.50 23.76 13.57
CA ILE A 486 63.43 23.50 14.67
C ILE A 486 62.72 23.81 15.98
N GLU A 487 63.07 23.09 17.05
CA GLU A 487 62.36 23.07 18.34
C GLU A 487 62.29 24.42 19.07
N THR A 488 63.10 25.40 18.64
CA THR A 488 63.10 26.76 19.17
C THR A 488 62.10 27.69 18.46
N GLN A 489 61.48 27.24 17.37
CA GLN A 489 60.46 28.00 16.67
C GLN A 489 59.13 27.98 17.45
N THR A 490 58.40 29.09 17.36
CA THR A 490 57.09 29.27 18.01
C THR A 490 55.93 29.30 17.00
N SER A 491 56.20 28.89 15.76
CA SER A 491 55.21 28.83 14.69
C SER A 491 55.68 27.93 13.55
N VAL A 492 54.74 27.28 12.88
CA VAL A 492 54.93 26.66 11.56
C VAL A 492 54.34 27.56 10.47
N THR A 493 54.92 27.51 9.29
CA THR A 493 54.60 28.38 8.16
C THR A 493 54.73 27.64 6.83
N GLY A 494 54.12 28.17 5.78
CA GLY A 494 54.33 27.66 4.43
C GLY A 494 53.58 28.45 3.39
N THR A 495 53.46 27.88 2.20
CA THR A 495 52.74 28.51 1.08
C THR A 495 51.65 27.59 0.56
N LEU A 496 50.49 28.18 0.26
CA LEU A 496 49.42 27.61 -0.51
C LEU A 496 49.49 28.20 -1.93
N THR A 497 49.51 27.33 -2.94
CA THR A 497 49.38 27.71 -4.35
C THR A 497 48.21 26.96 -4.93
N THR A 498 47.26 27.69 -5.51
CA THR A 498 45.97 27.17 -5.95
C THR A 498 45.83 27.28 -7.46
N ALA A 499 45.07 26.37 -8.07
CA ALA A 499 44.82 26.41 -9.50
C ALA A 499 43.78 27.48 -9.91
N SER A 500 43.05 28.03 -8.93
CA SER A 500 41.98 29.02 -9.09
C SER A 500 41.99 30.01 -7.94
N ALA A 501 41.11 31.02 -7.96
CA ALA A 501 41.11 32.03 -6.91
C ALA A 501 40.83 31.41 -5.53
N ILE A 502 41.57 31.83 -4.50
CA ILE A 502 41.36 31.39 -3.12
C ILE A 502 40.05 32.00 -2.58
N THR A 503 39.07 31.14 -2.28
CA THR A 503 37.73 31.52 -1.83
C THR A 503 37.39 30.97 -0.47
N ASP A 504 37.48 29.65 -0.32
CA ASP A 504 36.95 28.85 0.79
C ASP A 504 37.96 27.79 1.29
N GLN A 505 39.17 27.79 0.73
CA GLN A 505 40.29 26.98 1.20
C GLN A 505 40.63 27.33 2.67
N VAL A 506 40.75 26.29 3.47
CA VAL A 506 41.24 26.32 4.85
C VAL A 506 42.47 25.45 4.93
N VAL A 507 43.59 26.04 5.36
CA VAL A 507 44.79 25.28 5.71
C VAL A 507 44.64 24.82 7.16
N GLN A 508 44.73 23.52 7.38
CA GLN A 508 44.64 22.92 8.70
C GLN A 508 45.97 22.27 9.08
N VAL A 509 46.36 22.41 10.34
CA VAL A 509 47.60 21.86 10.90
C VAL A 509 47.27 20.98 12.11
N THR A 510 48.01 19.87 12.25
CA THR A 510 47.93 18.95 13.39
C THR A 510 49.32 18.71 13.98
N MET A 511 49.38 18.55 15.30
CA MET A 511 50.59 18.21 16.07
C MET A 511 50.47 16.84 16.77
N ASN A 512 49.40 16.09 16.46
CA ASN A 512 49.06 14.85 17.14
C ASN A 512 48.61 13.79 16.13
N HIS A 513 49.31 13.72 15.00
CA HIS A 513 49.03 12.74 13.96
C HIS A 513 47.57 12.75 13.47
N GLY A 514 46.98 13.94 13.33
CA GLY A 514 45.64 14.10 12.74
C GLY A 514 44.47 13.80 13.68
N VAL A 515 44.72 13.58 14.98
CA VAL A 515 43.65 13.46 15.99
C VAL A 515 42.87 14.77 16.13
N SER A 516 43.56 15.91 16.11
CA SER A 516 42.92 17.22 16.03
C SER A 516 43.60 18.12 15.01
N TRP A 517 42.78 18.89 14.31
CA TRP A 517 43.20 19.82 13.26
C TRP A 517 42.82 21.24 13.66
N GLN A 518 43.76 22.17 13.53
CA GLN A 518 43.59 23.58 13.84
C GLN A 518 43.74 24.40 12.56
N ALA A 519 42.87 25.38 12.34
CA ALA A 519 42.98 26.27 11.20
C ALA A 519 44.20 27.19 11.36
N ALA A 520 45.04 27.25 10.32
CA ALA A 520 46.14 28.20 10.21
C ALA A 520 45.63 29.57 9.74
N THR A 521 46.37 30.63 10.06
CA THR A 521 46.11 31.95 9.51
C THR A 521 46.61 32.02 8.08
N LEU A 522 45.71 32.27 7.13
CA LEU A 522 46.01 32.43 5.71
C LEU A 522 46.16 33.92 5.36
N THR A 523 47.27 34.28 4.74
CA THR A 523 47.59 35.65 4.28
C THR A 523 47.76 35.62 2.77
N GLN A 524 46.69 35.99 2.04
CA GLN A 524 46.73 36.04 0.58
C GLN A 524 47.75 37.06 0.09
N THR A 525 48.65 36.62 -0.80
CA THR A 525 49.60 37.50 -1.49
C THR A 525 49.06 37.95 -2.84
N ASP A 526 48.32 37.08 -3.52
CA ASP A 526 47.55 37.37 -4.73
C ASP A 526 46.33 36.43 -4.82
N ALA A 527 45.66 36.41 -5.98
CA ALA A 527 44.44 35.61 -6.17
C ALA A 527 44.65 34.10 -6.02
N THR A 528 45.83 33.57 -6.36
CA THR A 528 46.12 32.13 -6.39
C THR A 528 47.18 31.70 -5.38
N HIS A 529 47.81 32.63 -4.66
CA HIS A 529 48.88 32.35 -3.69
C HIS A 529 48.59 32.96 -2.33
N ALA A 530 48.90 32.21 -1.28
CA ALA A 530 48.85 32.68 0.09
C ALA A 530 49.98 32.10 0.94
N GLY A 531 50.49 32.89 1.89
CA GLY A 531 51.27 32.36 3.00
C GLY A 531 50.33 31.85 4.09
N TRP A 532 50.66 30.74 4.75
CA TRP A 532 49.95 30.28 5.93
C TRP A 532 50.88 30.23 7.14
N SER A 533 50.32 30.41 8.34
CA SER A 533 51.06 30.31 9.59
C SER A 533 50.18 29.84 10.75
N LEU A 534 50.74 29.04 11.66
CA LEU A 534 50.11 28.68 12.93
C LEU A 534 51.11 28.89 14.06
N ALA A 535 50.76 29.74 15.02
CA ALA A 535 51.54 29.91 16.25
C ALA A 535 51.31 28.70 17.17
N THR A 536 52.39 28.09 17.64
CA THR A 536 52.37 26.85 18.43
C THR A 536 53.73 26.64 19.11
N ASP A 537 53.72 25.97 20.26
CA ASP A 537 54.96 25.51 20.89
C ASP A 537 55.44 24.24 20.17
N LEU A 538 56.69 24.26 19.69
CA LEU A 538 57.32 23.13 18.98
C LEU A 538 58.43 22.47 19.80
N SER A 539 58.61 22.88 21.06
CA SER A 539 59.71 22.39 21.90
C SER A 539 59.69 20.88 22.15
N THR A 540 58.54 20.24 22.02
CA THR A 540 58.35 18.79 22.17
C THR A 540 57.82 18.10 20.91
N ALA A 541 57.60 18.84 19.83
CA ALA A 541 57.03 18.29 18.60
C ALA A 541 58.11 17.56 17.79
N GLN A 542 57.83 16.33 17.34
CA GLN A 542 58.70 15.62 16.39
C GLN A 542 58.23 15.80 14.94
N GLU A 543 56.97 16.17 14.75
CA GLU A 543 56.35 16.35 13.45
C GLU A 543 55.20 17.36 13.52
N TYR A 544 54.79 17.82 12.35
CA TYR A 544 53.45 18.36 12.17
C TYR A 544 52.84 17.84 10.86
N GLY A 545 51.53 17.65 10.86
CA GLY A 545 50.76 17.40 9.65
C GLY A 545 50.08 18.67 9.18
N VAL A 546 49.98 18.84 7.87
CA VAL A 546 49.30 19.97 7.24
C VAL A 546 48.45 19.46 6.07
N ARG A 547 47.25 20.00 5.92
CA ARG A 547 46.34 19.67 4.82
C ARG A 547 45.54 20.88 4.37
N ILE A 548 45.01 20.79 3.15
CA ILE A 548 44.02 21.73 2.62
C ILE A 548 42.65 21.08 2.73
N SER A 549 41.69 21.82 3.27
CA SER A 549 40.26 21.50 3.17
C SER A 549 39.46 22.71 2.67
N ASP A 550 38.18 22.52 2.35
CA ASP A 550 37.19 23.61 2.26
C ASP A 550 36.40 23.74 3.57
N THR A 551 35.41 24.63 3.59
CA THR A 551 34.45 24.78 4.70
C THR A 551 33.57 23.54 4.92
N ALA A 552 33.24 22.80 3.85
CA ALA A 552 32.47 21.56 3.90
C ALA A 552 33.27 20.36 4.44
N GLY A 553 34.58 20.51 4.59
CA GLY A 553 35.50 19.52 5.13
C GLY A 553 36.10 18.57 4.09
N ASN A 554 35.98 18.83 2.78
CA ASN A 554 36.65 18.01 1.76
C ASN A 554 38.16 18.19 1.86
N VAL A 555 38.90 17.11 2.10
CA VAL A 555 40.36 17.14 2.23
C VAL A 555 40.99 16.71 0.93
N THR A 556 41.96 17.50 0.45
CA THR A 556 42.61 17.23 -0.84
C THR A 556 43.87 16.38 -0.71
N SER A 557 44.81 16.82 0.13
CA SER A 557 46.09 16.13 0.35
C SER A 557 46.60 16.44 1.75
N THR A 558 47.22 15.44 2.38
CA THR A 558 47.88 15.60 3.69
C THR A 558 49.38 15.41 3.53
N ALA A 559 50.14 16.39 4.01
CA ALA A 559 51.59 16.34 4.08
C ALA A 559 52.05 16.35 5.54
N TYR A 560 53.11 15.60 5.84
CA TYR A 560 53.77 15.60 7.14
C TYR A 560 55.20 16.11 7.00
N TYR A 561 55.61 16.95 7.94
CA TYR A 561 56.96 17.50 8.02
C TYR A 561 57.56 17.08 9.34
N LEU A 562 58.69 16.36 9.28
CA LEU A 562 59.42 15.95 10.47
C LEU A 562 60.35 17.08 10.94
N SER A 563 60.70 17.04 12.21
CA SER A 563 61.67 17.96 12.80
C SER A 563 63.03 17.82 12.11
N ALA A 564 63.88 18.85 12.21
CA ALA A 564 65.25 18.75 11.70
C ALA A 564 66.16 17.78 12.50
N ARG A 565 65.64 17.07 13.52
CA ARG A 565 66.37 16.09 14.34
C ARG A 565 65.98 14.67 13.94
N GLU A 566 66.71 13.71 14.48
CA GLU A 566 66.36 12.30 14.43
C GLU A 566 64.93 12.08 14.94
N THR A 567 64.06 11.65 14.05
CA THR A 567 62.63 11.48 14.29
C THR A 567 62.21 10.04 14.01
N THR A 568 61.36 9.48 14.87
CA THR A 568 60.71 8.19 14.60
C THR A 568 59.25 8.42 14.25
N TYR A 569 58.88 8.16 13.00
CA TYR A 569 57.52 8.29 12.49
C TYR A 569 57.00 6.92 12.07
N ASN A 570 56.15 6.29 12.89
CA ASN A 570 55.72 4.91 12.66
C ASN A 570 54.20 4.79 12.52
N HIS A 571 53.71 5.00 11.30
CA HIS A 571 52.28 5.06 10.96
C HIS A 571 51.98 4.30 9.66
N GLN A 572 52.03 2.98 9.72
CA GLN A 572 51.69 2.12 8.58
C GLN A 572 50.22 2.28 8.13
N GLU A 573 49.35 2.74 9.01
CA GLU A 573 47.95 3.05 8.73
C GLU A 573 47.75 4.28 7.84
N TYR A 574 48.76 5.16 7.73
CA TYR A 574 48.67 6.35 6.88
C TYR A 574 49.09 6.04 5.46
N THR A 575 48.09 6.05 4.57
CA THR A 575 48.23 5.78 3.14
C THR A 575 47.98 7.05 2.34
N GLY A 576 48.59 7.18 1.15
CA GLY A 576 48.36 8.34 0.29
C GLY A 576 48.92 9.67 0.82
N ILE A 577 49.85 9.63 1.78
CA ILE A 577 50.43 10.82 2.38
C ILE A 577 51.72 11.26 1.67
N THR A 578 52.02 12.55 1.78
CA THR A 578 53.35 13.09 1.44
C THR A 578 54.13 13.31 2.73
N LEU A 579 55.37 12.84 2.82
CA LEU A 579 56.20 13.02 4.01
C LEU A 579 57.55 13.64 3.63
N TYR A 580 57.90 14.72 4.34
CA TYR A 580 59.18 15.41 4.23
C TYR A 580 59.94 15.26 5.54
N ALA A 581 60.95 14.40 5.53
CA ALA A 581 61.85 14.17 6.65
C ALA A 581 62.86 15.32 6.80
N GLY A 582 63.47 15.42 7.98
CA GLY A 582 64.42 16.48 8.33
C GLY A 582 65.85 16.14 7.90
N GLY A 583 66.82 16.83 8.48
CA GLY A 583 68.24 16.52 8.27
C GLY A 583 68.83 15.50 9.24
N GLY A 584 68.00 14.92 10.12
CA GLY A 584 68.41 13.90 11.10
C GLY A 584 68.49 12.51 10.49
N ILE A 585 68.88 11.52 11.31
CA ILE A 585 68.72 10.09 11.01
C ILE A 585 67.30 9.69 11.38
N ASP A 586 66.44 9.59 10.38
CA ASP A 586 65.01 9.38 10.59
C ASP A 586 64.63 7.90 10.44
N ASN A 587 63.67 7.44 11.26
CA ASN A 587 63.08 6.11 11.16
C ASN A 587 61.60 6.22 10.81
N ILE A 588 61.27 5.96 9.56
CA ILE A 588 59.98 6.25 8.95
C ILE A 588 59.31 4.94 8.55
N THR A 589 58.08 4.72 9.00
CA THR A 589 57.21 3.66 8.51
C THR A 589 55.87 4.28 8.10
N VAL A 590 55.47 4.08 6.86
CA VAL A 590 54.20 4.59 6.30
C VAL A 590 53.49 3.51 5.48
N GLY A 591 52.20 3.73 5.23
CA GLY A 591 51.37 2.83 4.43
C GLY A 591 51.63 2.90 2.93
N ALA A 592 50.70 2.34 2.16
CA ALA A 592 50.75 2.30 0.70
C ALA A 592 50.48 3.68 0.05
N ASN A 593 50.87 3.84 -1.22
CA ASN A 593 50.73 5.05 -2.03
C ASN A 593 51.38 6.28 -1.40
N ALA A 594 52.43 6.10 -0.58
CA ALA A 594 53.11 7.20 0.07
C ALA A 594 54.17 7.82 -0.85
N TRP A 595 54.37 9.13 -0.73
CA TRP A 595 55.54 9.82 -1.28
C TRP A 595 56.41 10.28 -0.11
N VAL A 596 57.63 9.76 0.00
CA VAL A 596 58.53 10.00 1.13
C VAL A 596 59.83 10.61 0.63
N ASN A 597 60.19 11.76 1.18
CA ASN A 597 61.50 12.37 1.03
C ASN A 597 62.24 12.31 2.37
N GLY A 598 63.33 11.54 2.43
CA GLY A 598 64.21 11.37 3.59
C GLY A 598 65.07 12.59 3.93
N GLY A 599 64.84 13.76 3.33
CA GLY A 599 65.45 15.03 3.76
C GLY A 599 66.94 15.19 3.42
N GLY A 600 67.52 14.26 2.66
CA GLY A 600 68.92 14.30 2.25
C GLY A 600 69.92 14.03 3.37
N GLY A 601 69.44 13.52 4.53
CA GLY A 601 70.26 13.02 5.63
C GLY A 601 71.09 11.79 5.25
N TYR A 602 71.89 11.34 6.22
CA TYR A 602 72.64 10.09 6.11
C TYR A 602 72.02 9.05 7.05
N GLY A 603 71.80 7.83 6.58
CA GLY A 603 71.45 6.71 7.47
C GLY A 603 69.96 6.53 7.78
N ASP A 604 69.06 7.25 7.08
CA ASP A 604 67.61 7.12 7.29
C ASP A 604 67.12 5.68 7.07
N THR A 605 66.18 5.23 7.88
CA THR A 605 65.48 3.95 7.69
C THR A 605 64.04 4.23 7.27
N ILE A 606 63.64 3.78 6.08
CA ILE A 606 62.32 4.02 5.51
C ILE A 606 61.65 2.71 5.14
N ASN A 607 60.47 2.48 5.72
CA ASN A 607 59.60 1.36 5.41
C ASN A 607 58.29 1.90 4.81
N THR A 608 57.92 1.50 3.61
CA THR A 608 56.67 1.92 2.98
C THR A 608 55.79 0.74 2.60
N GLY A 609 54.49 0.98 2.45
CA GLY A 609 53.60 0.03 1.79
C GLY A 609 53.76 0.02 0.26
N ASP A 610 52.83 -0.65 -0.39
CA ASP A 610 52.76 -0.84 -1.84
C ASP A 610 52.67 0.50 -2.61
N ASN A 611 53.15 0.51 -3.86
CA ASN A 611 53.01 1.62 -4.81
C ASN A 611 53.55 2.96 -4.30
N SER A 612 54.63 2.93 -3.52
CA SER A 612 55.19 4.12 -2.89
C SER A 612 56.37 4.67 -3.66
N THR A 613 56.61 5.98 -3.53
CA THR A 613 57.80 6.65 -4.04
C THR A 613 58.67 7.10 -2.87
N VAL A 614 59.93 6.70 -2.86
CA VAL A 614 60.88 6.99 -1.79
C VAL A 614 62.11 7.67 -2.37
N ILE A 615 62.52 8.78 -1.77
CA ILE A 615 63.74 9.51 -2.11
C ILE A 615 64.58 9.61 -0.84
N VAL A 616 65.78 9.05 -0.85
CA VAL A 616 66.68 9.05 0.32
C VAL A 616 68.07 9.56 -0.04
N GLY A 617 68.79 10.00 1.00
CA GLY A 617 70.18 10.36 0.92
C GLY A 617 71.12 9.15 0.90
N ASN A 618 72.31 9.35 1.46
CA ASN A 618 73.36 8.34 1.48
C ASN A 618 73.22 7.43 2.71
N ASP A 619 73.75 6.20 2.61
CA ASP A 619 73.80 5.21 3.69
C ASP A 619 72.42 4.84 4.28
N SER A 620 71.33 5.20 3.60
CA SER A 620 69.95 4.96 4.04
C SER A 620 69.49 3.53 3.75
N TYR A 621 68.54 3.04 4.55
CA TYR A 621 67.89 1.74 4.44
C TYR A 621 66.46 1.94 3.97
N VAL A 622 66.08 1.34 2.84
CA VAL A 622 64.72 1.42 2.29
C VAL A 622 64.15 0.02 2.15
N THR A 623 62.97 -0.20 2.71
CA THR A 623 62.14 -1.39 2.49
C THR A 623 60.78 -0.98 1.95
N THR A 624 60.36 -1.51 0.81
CA THR A 624 59.04 -1.19 0.23
C THR A 624 58.08 -2.39 0.25
N GLY A 625 56.78 -2.13 0.04
CA GLY A 625 55.75 -3.15 -0.05
C GLY A 625 55.78 -3.93 -1.38
N ASN A 626 54.76 -4.74 -1.60
CA ASN A 626 54.64 -5.67 -2.74
C ASN A 626 54.11 -5.03 -4.04
N GLY A 627 53.68 -3.76 -4.00
CA GLY A 627 53.25 -3.02 -5.19
C GLY A 627 54.42 -2.51 -6.04
N ALA A 628 54.13 -1.77 -7.11
CA ALA A 628 55.15 -1.20 -7.98
C ALA A 628 55.73 0.08 -7.37
N ASN A 629 56.90 -0.01 -6.73
CA ASN A 629 57.50 1.10 -6.01
C ASN A 629 58.56 1.81 -6.85
N THR A 630 58.84 3.07 -6.50
CA THR A 630 59.97 3.82 -7.05
C THR A 630 60.87 4.27 -5.92
N VAL A 631 62.16 3.92 -5.99
CA VAL A 631 63.14 4.30 -4.96
C VAL A 631 64.28 5.07 -5.62
N SER A 632 64.61 6.25 -5.10
CA SER A 632 65.79 7.02 -5.49
C SER A 632 66.76 7.10 -4.33
N THR A 633 68.01 6.68 -4.55
CA THR A 633 69.01 6.53 -3.48
C THR A 633 70.34 7.21 -3.75
N GLY A 634 71.03 7.55 -2.65
CA GLY A 634 72.41 8.01 -2.62
C GLY A 634 73.46 6.89 -2.55
N PHE A 635 74.71 7.28 -2.28
CA PHE A 635 75.83 6.39 -2.00
C PHE A 635 75.56 5.49 -0.79
N GLY A 636 76.00 4.22 -0.81
CA GLY A 636 75.94 3.35 0.37
C GLY A 636 74.54 2.86 0.80
N ALA A 637 73.49 3.22 0.05
CA ALA A 637 72.12 2.88 0.42
C ALA A 637 71.80 1.38 0.30
N HIS A 638 70.94 0.88 1.17
CA HIS A 638 70.45 -0.49 1.19
C HIS A 638 68.98 -0.49 0.80
N VAL A 639 68.63 -1.09 -0.34
CA VAL A 639 67.25 -1.14 -0.83
C VAL A 639 66.77 -2.58 -0.87
N THR A 640 65.63 -2.83 -0.25
CA THR A 640 64.89 -4.09 -0.36
C THR A 640 63.49 -3.78 -0.89
N THR A 641 63.09 -4.39 -1.99
CA THR A 641 61.75 -4.21 -2.54
C THR A 641 60.91 -5.48 -2.43
N GLY A 642 59.58 -5.32 -2.55
CA GLY A 642 58.63 -6.42 -2.47
C GLY A 642 58.41 -7.10 -3.82
N THR A 643 57.27 -7.77 -4.01
CA THR A 643 56.98 -8.55 -5.23
C THR A 643 56.44 -7.72 -6.41
N GLY A 644 56.73 -6.43 -6.46
CA GLY A 644 56.20 -5.52 -7.48
C GLY A 644 57.06 -5.49 -8.73
N ASN A 645 56.71 -4.64 -9.69
CA ASN A 645 57.67 -4.19 -10.70
C ASN A 645 58.26 -2.87 -10.18
N ASP A 646 59.42 -2.94 -9.57
CA ASP A 646 60.04 -1.81 -8.89
C ASP A 646 61.03 -1.08 -9.79
N VAL A 647 61.15 0.24 -9.57
CA VAL A 647 62.11 1.08 -10.27
C VAL A 647 63.04 1.74 -9.26
N ILE A 648 64.33 1.43 -9.37
CA ILE A 648 65.37 1.91 -8.46
C ILE A 648 66.31 2.82 -9.24
N TYR A 649 66.42 4.07 -8.81
CA TYR A 649 67.38 5.05 -9.32
C TYR A 649 68.51 5.19 -8.31
N CYS A 650 69.73 4.88 -8.70
CA CYS A 650 70.90 5.14 -7.87
C CYS A 650 71.69 6.32 -8.42
N SER A 651 72.04 7.26 -7.53
CA SER A 651 72.96 8.35 -7.87
C SER A 651 74.40 7.86 -8.00
N THR A 652 74.73 6.70 -7.45
CA THR A 652 75.99 5.97 -7.63
C THR A 652 75.75 4.50 -7.30
N ILE A 653 76.52 3.60 -7.92
CA ILE A 653 76.46 2.17 -7.60
C ILE A 653 77.43 1.80 -6.48
N ASP A 654 78.37 2.68 -6.14
CA ASP A 654 79.38 2.41 -5.13
C ASP A 654 78.74 2.26 -3.75
N GLY A 655 78.96 1.09 -3.13
CA GLY A 655 78.47 0.76 -1.79
C GLY A 655 76.97 0.51 -1.70
N VAL A 656 76.22 0.64 -2.79
CA VAL A 656 74.77 0.41 -2.81
C VAL A 656 74.49 -1.10 -2.79
N VAL A 657 73.60 -1.51 -1.89
CA VAL A 657 73.13 -2.90 -1.75
C VAL A 657 71.68 -2.95 -2.18
N ILE A 658 71.37 -3.77 -3.19
CA ILE A 658 70.00 -3.94 -3.70
C ILE A 658 69.56 -5.39 -3.57
N ARG A 659 68.36 -5.56 -3.06
CA ARG A 659 67.59 -6.81 -3.00
C ARG A 659 66.23 -6.54 -3.63
N GLY A 660 66.17 -6.62 -4.96
CA GLY A 660 64.90 -6.65 -5.67
C GLY A 660 64.13 -7.90 -5.28
N GLY A 661 62.80 -7.77 -5.23
CA GLY A 661 61.93 -8.88 -4.85
C GLY A 661 61.63 -9.76 -6.05
N LEU A 662 60.40 -10.30 -6.10
CA LEU A 662 59.93 -11.03 -7.27
C LEU A 662 59.27 -10.03 -8.22
N GLY A 663 59.62 -10.01 -9.49
CA GLY A 663 59.05 -8.99 -10.36
C GLY A 663 59.79 -8.85 -11.68
N SER A 664 59.50 -7.76 -12.39
CA SER A 664 60.37 -7.26 -13.45
C SER A 664 60.96 -5.94 -12.98
N ASP A 665 62.02 -6.04 -12.18
CA ASP A 665 62.60 -4.89 -11.50
C ASP A 665 63.65 -4.19 -12.37
N LYS A 666 63.69 -2.86 -12.26
CA LYS A 666 64.58 -2.00 -13.04
C LYS A 666 65.53 -1.21 -12.15
N LEU A 667 66.82 -1.37 -12.38
CA LEU A 667 67.87 -0.54 -11.82
C LEU A 667 68.38 0.46 -12.86
N THR A 668 68.30 1.75 -12.54
CA THR A 668 68.87 2.84 -13.34
C THR A 668 70.02 3.50 -12.61
N ALA A 669 71.21 3.45 -13.22
CA ALA A 669 72.41 4.12 -12.73
C ALA A 669 72.64 5.44 -13.47
N ASN A 670 72.51 6.56 -12.75
CA ASN A 670 72.63 7.90 -13.32
C ASN A 670 74.06 8.46 -13.32
N THR A 671 75.01 7.76 -12.71
CA THR A 671 76.44 8.07 -12.74
C THR A 671 77.24 6.91 -13.32
N GLN A 672 78.54 7.13 -13.49
CA GLN A 672 79.42 6.17 -14.15
C GLN A 672 79.35 4.80 -13.49
N PHE A 673 78.90 3.81 -14.27
CA PHE A 673 78.79 2.44 -13.80
C PHE A 673 80.06 1.67 -14.16
N MET A 674 80.88 1.34 -13.15
CA MET A 674 82.09 0.53 -13.28
C MET A 674 82.00 -0.70 -12.36
N GLY A 675 82.07 -1.91 -12.90
CA GLY A 675 82.06 -3.07 -12.01
C GLY A 675 82.15 -4.44 -12.68
N THR A 676 82.26 -5.45 -11.84
CA THR A 676 82.17 -6.86 -12.21
C THR A 676 80.96 -7.47 -11.52
N MET A 677 80.07 -8.09 -12.29
CA MET A 677 78.88 -8.76 -11.74
C MET A 677 79.29 -9.92 -10.83
N GLY A 678 78.72 -9.97 -9.62
CA GLY A 678 79.11 -10.91 -8.58
C GLY A 678 80.46 -10.61 -7.90
N GLY A 679 81.07 -9.45 -8.20
CA GLY A 679 82.25 -8.95 -7.50
C GLY A 679 81.88 -8.21 -6.21
N ALA A 680 82.86 -8.02 -5.32
CA ALA A 680 82.64 -7.40 -4.00
C ALA A 680 82.13 -5.95 -4.05
N ASN A 681 82.27 -5.26 -5.20
CA ASN A 681 81.88 -3.86 -5.37
C ASN A 681 80.50 -3.68 -6.02
N LEU A 682 79.78 -4.75 -6.36
CA LEU A 682 78.44 -4.71 -6.96
C LEU A 682 77.54 -5.75 -6.31
N ASP A 683 76.84 -5.36 -5.24
CA ASP A 683 75.94 -6.22 -4.46
C ASP A 683 74.46 -5.97 -4.82
N VAL A 684 74.05 -6.48 -5.98
CA VAL A 684 72.70 -6.33 -6.54
C VAL A 684 72.12 -7.70 -6.85
N GLN A 685 70.87 -7.92 -6.44
CA GLN A 685 70.11 -9.14 -6.66
C GLN A 685 68.67 -8.82 -7.02
N GLY A 686 68.02 -9.68 -7.81
CA GLY A 686 66.59 -9.57 -8.18
C GLY A 686 66.26 -8.41 -9.11
N ILE A 687 67.09 -8.12 -10.11
CA ILE A 687 66.90 -7.05 -11.10
C ILE A 687 66.94 -7.62 -12.52
N GLU A 688 65.87 -7.40 -13.28
CA GLU A 688 65.68 -7.92 -14.64
C GLU A 688 66.12 -6.92 -15.71
N GLU A 689 66.12 -5.62 -15.37
CA GLU A 689 66.55 -4.54 -16.27
C GLU A 689 67.61 -3.65 -15.60
N LEU A 690 68.80 -3.59 -16.20
CA LEU A 690 69.85 -2.64 -15.86
C LEU A 690 69.93 -1.55 -16.93
N HIS A 691 69.80 -0.30 -16.53
CA HIS A 691 69.85 0.85 -17.41
C HIS A 691 71.00 1.80 -17.04
N PHE A 692 71.89 2.07 -18.00
CA PHE A 692 72.94 3.07 -17.87
C PHE A 692 72.42 4.44 -18.34
N GLY A 693 71.97 5.26 -17.38
CA GLY A 693 71.55 6.64 -17.63
C GLY A 693 72.72 7.63 -17.73
N PHE A 694 73.91 7.25 -17.24
CA PHE A 694 75.10 8.09 -17.36
C PHE A 694 75.58 8.21 -18.81
N GLN A 695 75.71 9.46 -19.25
CA GLN A 695 76.06 9.82 -20.63
C GLN A 695 77.54 9.55 -21.00
N GLY A 696 78.39 9.24 -20.00
CA GLY A 696 79.80 8.90 -20.21
C GLY A 696 80.04 7.39 -20.40
N ALA A 697 81.31 6.98 -20.39
CA ALA A 697 81.68 5.58 -20.60
C ALA A 697 81.38 4.72 -19.37
N ASN A 698 80.47 3.76 -19.51
CA ASN A 698 80.19 2.72 -18.53
C ASN A 698 80.94 1.43 -18.91
N SER A 699 81.25 0.58 -17.94
CA SER A 699 82.00 -0.66 -18.11
C SER A 699 81.51 -1.70 -17.10
N LEU A 700 80.95 -2.78 -17.61
CA LEU A 700 80.47 -3.90 -16.82
C LEU A 700 81.12 -5.18 -17.31
N THR A 701 81.76 -5.91 -16.40
CA THR A 701 82.36 -7.22 -16.66
C THR A 701 81.44 -8.34 -16.16
N ILE A 702 81.12 -9.31 -17.02
CA ILE A 702 80.27 -10.47 -16.71
C ILE A 702 81.06 -11.76 -16.97
N LEU A 703 81.53 -12.39 -15.89
CA LEU A 703 82.43 -13.55 -15.98
C LEU A 703 81.71 -14.91 -15.95
N THR A 704 80.55 -15.00 -15.30
CA THR A 704 79.80 -16.26 -15.11
C THR A 704 78.31 -16.07 -15.37
N GLY A 705 77.62 -17.14 -15.78
CA GLY A 705 76.16 -17.16 -15.88
C GLY A 705 75.49 -17.13 -14.51
N SER A 706 76.10 -17.74 -13.49
CA SER A 706 75.58 -17.69 -12.12
C SER A 706 75.48 -16.27 -11.58
N ALA A 707 76.39 -15.37 -11.98
CA ALA A 707 76.31 -13.96 -11.61
C ALA A 707 75.07 -13.28 -12.21
N VAL A 708 74.65 -13.65 -13.42
CA VAL A 708 73.41 -13.16 -14.06
C VAL A 708 72.17 -13.72 -13.36
N ARG A 709 72.18 -14.99 -12.90
CA ARG A 709 71.08 -15.55 -12.08
C ARG A 709 70.99 -14.98 -10.67
N THR A 710 72.11 -14.52 -10.12
CA THR A 710 72.08 -13.80 -8.84
C THR A 710 71.60 -12.38 -9.06
N PHE A 711 72.01 -11.74 -10.16
CA PHE A 711 71.60 -10.38 -10.49
C PHE A 711 70.12 -10.31 -10.88
N SER A 712 69.63 -11.18 -11.75
CA SER A 712 68.20 -11.34 -12.10
C SER A 712 67.68 -12.67 -11.58
N ASP A 713 66.53 -12.64 -10.90
CA ASP A 713 65.91 -13.85 -10.36
C ASP A 713 65.37 -14.81 -11.46
N SER A 714 65.08 -14.25 -12.63
CA SER A 714 64.57 -14.95 -13.82
C SER A 714 65.67 -15.64 -14.63
N GLY A 715 66.93 -15.29 -14.39
CA GLY A 715 68.08 -15.69 -15.22
C GLY A 715 68.15 -14.98 -16.58
N THR A 716 67.28 -13.99 -16.83
CA THR A 716 67.30 -13.12 -18.02
C THR A 716 67.55 -11.68 -17.60
N LEU A 717 68.62 -11.07 -18.08
CA LEU A 717 68.94 -9.66 -17.79
C LEU A 717 68.97 -8.83 -19.07
N THR A 718 68.21 -7.74 -19.07
CA THR A 718 68.23 -6.73 -20.13
C THR A 718 69.14 -5.58 -19.72
N ILE A 719 70.04 -5.17 -20.60
CA ILE A 719 70.98 -4.06 -20.36
C ILE A 719 70.84 -3.02 -21.46
N SER A 720 70.53 -1.79 -21.07
CA SER A 720 70.33 -0.66 -21.99
C SER A 720 71.15 0.56 -21.56
N ALA A 721 71.34 1.51 -22.48
CA ALA A 721 72.10 2.74 -22.23
C ALA A 721 71.57 3.90 -23.06
N ASP A 722 71.53 5.10 -22.47
CA ASP A 722 71.11 6.32 -23.16
C ASP A 722 72.11 6.78 -24.22
N ALA A 723 73.41 6.64 -23.93
CA ALA A 723 74.50 7.10 -24.78
C ALA A 723 75.36 5.95 -25.33
N THR A 724 75.99 6.20 -26.48
CA THR A 724 77.05 5.35 -27.02
C THR A 724 78.35 5.51 -26.22
N GLY A 725 79.09 4.42 -25.98
CA GLY A 725 80.39 4.46 -25.28
C GLY A 725 80.46 3.56 -24.05
N SER A 726 79.33 3.02 -23.61
CA SER A 726 79.27 1.94 -22.63
C SER A 726 79.83 0.65 -23.23
N THR A 727 80.60 -0.11 -22.45
CA THR A 727 81.19 -1.39 -22.85
C THR A 727 80.78 -2.50 -21.88
N ILE A 728 80.33 -3.63 -22.40
CA ILE A 728 80.13 -4.86 -21.62
C ILE A 728 81.21 -5.86 -22.01
N HIS A 729 81.98 -6.32 -21.03
CA HIS A 729 83.01 -7.33 -21.22
C HIS A 729 82.45 -8.70 -20.82
N LEU A 730 82.36 -9.62 -21.78
CA LEU A 730 81.84 -10.99 -21.61
C LEU A 730 82.97 -12.00 -21.70
N ASN A 731 82.91 -13.06 -20.87
CA ASN A 731 83.78 -14.22 -21.05
C ASN A 731 83.41 -14.98 -22.34
N GLY A 732 84.24 -14.85 -23.37
CA GLY A 732 83.99 -15.41 -24.70
C GLY A 732 83.99 -16.94 -24.77
N SER A 733 84.52 -17.63 -23.75
CA SER A 733 84.43 -19.10 -23.66
C SER A 733 83.11 -19.60 -23.09
N LEU A 734 82.32 -18.70 -22.49
CA LEU A 734 81.07 -19.02 -21.81
C LEU A 734 79.84 -18.51 -22.58
N TRP A 735 79.92 -17.29 -23.11
CA TRP A 735 78.80 -16.60 -23.73
C TRP A 735 78.79 -16.79 -25.24
N SER A 736 77.70 -17.36 -25.77
CA SER A 736 77.48 -17.54 -27.21
C SER A 736 76.46 -16.52 -27.72
N SER A 737 76.70 -15.93 -28.90
CA SER A 737 75.73 -15.04 -29.54
C SER A 737 74.49 -15.83 -29.99
N GLY A 738 73.30 -15.33 -29.64
CA GLY A 738 71.99 -15.87 -30.02
C GLY A 738 71.31 -15.11 -31.17
N GLY A 739 71.97 -14.09 -31.75
CA GLY A 739 71.38 -13.19 -32.74
C GLY A 739 70.76 -11.94 -32.10
N THR A 740 69.70 -11.40 -32.70
CA THR A 740 69.03 -10.18 -32.20
C THR A 740 67.58 -10.50 -31.81
N GLN A 741 67.16 -10.05 -30.63
CA GLN A 741 65.80 -10.18 -30.10
C GLN A 741 65.27 -8.80 -29.73
N ASN A 742 64.13 -8.39 -30.30
CA ASN A 742 63.48 -7.09 -30.00
C ASN A 742 64.41 -5.87 -30.08
N GLY A 743 65.41 -5.89 -30.99
CA GLY A 743 66.39 -4.81 -31.13
C GLY A 743 67.61 -4.89 -30.20
N TYR A 744 67.66 -5.89 -29.32
CA TYR A 744 68.79 -6.19 -28.44
C TYR A 744 69.65 -7.32 -29.01
N GLN A 745 70.97 -7.23 -28.87
CA GLN A 745 71.88 -8.34 -29.15
C GLN A 745 71.76 -9.37 -28.02
N GLN A 746 71.42 -10.60 -28.40
CA GLN A 746 71.20 -11.69 -27.46
C GLN A 746 72.48 -12.51 -27.25
N TYR A 747 72.79 -12.81 -25.99
CA TYR A 747 73.82 -13.77 -25.60
C TYR A 747 73.24 -14.79 -24.64
N HIS A 748 73.69 -16.04 -24.75
CA HIS A 748 73.24 -17.13 -23.88
C HIS A 748 74.40 -18.03 -23.45
N THR A 749 74.22 -18.70 -22.33
CA THR A 749 75.12 -19.73 -21.82
C THR A 749 74.52 -21.12 -22.06
N VAL A 750 75.29 -22.19 -21.80
CA VAL A 750 74.79 -23.57 -21.75
C VAL A 750 73.78 -23.78 -20.59
N GLY A 751 73.82 -22.92 -19.59
CA GLY A 751 72.94 -22.96 -18.41
C GLY A 751 71.59 -22.25 -18.61
N ASN A 752 71.24 -21.84 -19.83
CA ASN A 752 70.04 -21.07 -20.18
C ASN A 752 69.93 -19.67 -19.55
N GLU A 753 71.03 -19.06 -19.08
CA GLU A 753 71.03 -17.63 -18.77
C GLU A 753 71.01 -16.81 -20.06
N ILE A 754 70.25 -15.71 -20.07
CA ILE A 754 70.05 -14.86 -21.24
C ILE A 754 70.48 -13.41 -20.91
N LEU A 755 71.26 -12.81 -21.79
CA LEU A 755 71.54 -11.38 -21.80
C LEU A 755 70.94 -10.74 -23.05
N LEU A 756 70.24 -9.63 -22.87
CA LEU A 756 69.73 -8.79 -23.95
C LEU A 756 70.42 -7.43 -23.87
N ILE A 757 71.37 -7.16 -24.78
CA ILE A 757 72.24 -5.98 -24.72
C ILE A 757 71.83 -4.97 -25.80
N GLY A 758 71.58 -3.73 -25.40
CA GLY A 758 71.12 -2.65 -26.29
C GLY A 758 72.16 -2.25 -27.34
N ALA A 759 71.69 -1.76 -28.48
CA ALA A 759 72.55 -1.42 -29.63
C ALA A 759 73.59 -0.30 -29.37
N ASN A 760 73.38 0.53 -28.33
CA ASN A 760 74.30 1.61 -27.95
C ASN A 760 75.51 1.12 -27.13
N ILE A 761 75.57 -0.17 -26.81
CA ILE A 761 76.59 -0.76 -25.94
C ILE A 761 77.57 -1.56 -26.78
N THR A 762 78.87 -1.29 -26.61
CA THR A 762 79.95 -2.07 -27.22
C THR A 762 80.12 -3.37 -26.45
N ILE A 763 80.26 -4.49 -27.16
CA ILE A 763 80.41 -5.81 -26.55
C ILE A 763 81.83 -6.32 -26.81
N ASP A 764 82.57 -6.56 -25.74
CA ASP A 764 83.92 -7.10 -25.77
C ASP A 764 83.92 -8.54 -25.27
N THR A 765 84.15 -9.51 -26.16
CA THR A 765 84.20 -10.94 -25.82
C THR A 765 85.64 -11.46 -25.69
N SER A 766 86.64 -10.58 -25.62
CA SER A 766 88.06 -10.96 -25.59
C SER A 766 88.53 -11.49 -24.23
N LEU A 767 87.70 -11.39 -23.20
CA LEU A 767 87.98 -12.01 -21.90
C LEU A 767 87.95 -13.53 -22.04
N THR A 768 89.11 -14.16 -21.83
CA THR A 768 89.25 -15.60 -21.64
C THR A 768 89.49 -15.86 -20.17
N SER A 769 88.81 -16.85 -19.58
CA SER A 769 88.98 -17.25 -18.18
C SER A 769 90.47 -17.28 -17.77
N ALA A 770 90.80 -16.64 -16.64
CA ALA A 770 92.01 -16.98 -15.89
C ALA A 770 91.88 -18.39 -15.30
#